data_AF-A0A8A4TDX9-F1
#
_entry.id   AF-A0A8A4TDX9-F1
#
_cell.length_a   1.000
_cell.length_b   1.000
_cell.length_c   1.000
_cell.angle_alpha   90.00
_cell.angle_beta   90.00
_cell.angle_gamma   90.00
#
_symmetry.space_group_name_H-M   'P 1'
#
loop_
_entity.id
_entity.type
_entity.pdbx_description
1 polymer ?
#
loop_
_entity_poly.entity_id
_entity_poly.type
_entity_poly.pdbx_seq_one_letter_code
_entity_poly.pdbx_strand_id
1 'polypeptide(L)'
;MLFRSLKFIVLLFFLGSSPALVAQHEATESLARGLGFSRVHLGDDASVRYLGGRAGMLAHSAAEAEALFQDQLRGLYRIGAQDQVIAVSQEVHGENRYYRMQQTYRGLEVRGGELVLQTDLEGRVAAVMGTVRDGIDLRVGRIGFTEKHYIHAIADYLGIPSEAAAKLPYRVLEQPDLVVYAPNDALPVLAFEFVLEFVDEQAFYMERMYLNVKGGRLENSVNLIHSALERRIHDVDGGCLSAIFGASLPGQQVISEGGSSSDEVAQGAYDNTGATWWFYHHMFDRDSWDGNGIPLVSTVHITFSTGIFPVNCSPNNAAFLPAPYNQMVYGDGDGQILKETALSLDVTAHELTHGVTNSTSNLVYQRESGAINEAMSDIFGAGTEAWVQSLALEGKDPSDGNPAQFRTFRETWLLGDDIAGSQLGEALRYMDNPTEDGRSADYYPERNYPNCTPNSSNDNCGVHTNSGIANLAFYLLCEGGSHPRGKTNVQVPAIGIVKALHIFYETNAQLLTSNATFEDLRYASAQAAVNQFGENSCEYVAIMKAWDAVGINGSWTDPGANCGGPTNDPPAAAFSFSTDGLDATFDASASSDSDGTISQYAWNFGDGNSGSGQISTHAYAADGSYQVTLTVTDNDGAVDATTQTVTVSDDGNEVPPTAVIRLVAEDLTVDVDGTGSSTQNGSIVAYDWDFGDGAIGTGATASHDYAAAGTYEISLTVTDEAGLSDSARETVTVTDPGDDCGNGFAIGSRTITFNNDGRNIQTDVYYPSDTGGSNAPILEGCDFPVLVFGHGFTIGTNAYGYLSDGLVPAGYIVALPRTESGFSPSHARFGEDLAFVVGAVETEFASSVSGTSAVMGHSMGGGSAFLAMADNPQITALVTLAAAETNPSAIAAAGNITNPALVVAASRDCITPPAEHQIPMFEALASADKELVTIEGGSHCQFTTGNFNCSFGELFCGQRPNIGADEQHAATIDAILPWLERVLE
;
A
#
# COMPACT_ATOMS: atom_id res chain seq x y z
N MET A 1 16.16 -64.95 -42.08
CA MET A 1 17.12 -64.09 -41.35
C MET A 1 17.50 -62.88 -42.21
N LEU A 2 16.56 -61.96 -42.43
CA LEU A 2 16.81 -60.70 -43.17
C LEU A 2 15.74 -59.63 -42.90
N PHE A 3 15.18 -59.60 -41.67
CA PHE A 3 14.07 -58.71 -41.30
C PHE A 3 14.15 -58.20 -39.84
N ARG A 4 15.36 -57.96 -39.29
CA ARG A 4 15.50 -57.42 -37.93
C ARG A 4 16.53 -56.28 -37.73
N SER A 5 17.13 -55.75 -38.79
CA SER A 5 18.22 -54.75 -38.65
C SER A 5 17.91 -53.36 -39.24
N LEU A 6 16.64 -53.04 -39.50
CA LEU A 6 16.26 -51.73 -40.08
C LEU A 6 15.28 -50.92 -39.21
N LYS A 7 15.17 -51.23 -37.90
CA LYS A 7 14.34 -50.49 -36.94
C LYS A 7 15.13 -49.63 -35.94
N PHE A 8 16.45 -49.54 -36.07
CA PHE A 8 17.31 -48.83 -35.12
C PHE A 8 17.95 -47.53 -35.65
N ILE A 9 17.63 -47.09 -36.87
CA ILE A 9 18.26 -45.91 -37.50
C ILE A 9 17.25 -44.81 -37.90
N VAL A 10 15.94 -45.03 -37.74
CA VAL A 10 14.91 -44.04 -38.15
C VAL A 10 14.27 -43.31 -36.96
N LEU A 11 14.69 -43.58 -35.72
CA LEU A 11 14.18 -42.93 -34.51
C LEU A 11 15.22 -42.01 -33.85
N LEU A 12 15.94 -41.22 -34.66
CA LEU A 12 16.98 -40.28 -34.20
C LEU A 12 16.88 -38.91 -34.88
N PHE A 13 15.78 -38.62 -35.57
CA PHE A 13 15.55 -37.35 -36.26
C PHE A 13 14.42 -36.49 -35.68
N PHE A 14 13.81 -36.90 -34.57
CA PHE A 14 12.84 -36.10 -33.84
C PHE A 14 13.23 -36.10 -32.36
N LEU A 15 13.88 -35.00 -31.95
CA LEU A 15 14.25 -34.52 -30.60
C LEU A 15 15.70 -34.01 -30.68
N GLY A 16 15.86 -32.69 -30.53
CA GLY A 16 17.10 -31.94 -30.75
C GLY A 16 18.19 -32.12 -29.70
N SER A 17 18.15 -33.16 -28.86
CA SER A 17 19.15 -33.41 -27.81
C SER A 17 20.13 -34.50 -28.24
N SER A 18 21.43 -34.20 -28.11
CA SER A 18 22.48 -35.16 -28.48
C SER A 18 22.41 -36.43 -27.60
N PRO A 19 22.75 -37.63 -28.11
CA PRO A 19 22.79 -38.85 -27.32
C PRO A 19 23.67 -38.77 -26.07
N ALA A 20 24.67 -37.87 -26.08
CA ALA A 20 25.54 -37.61 -24.95
C ALA A 20 24.82 -36.86 -23.81
N LEU A 21 23.94 -35.92 -24.14
CA LEU A 21 23.20 -35.11 -23.17
C LEU A 21 22.11 -35.93 -22.47
N VAL A 22 21.42 -36.81 -23.21
CA VAL A 22 20.44 -37.74 -22.64
C VAL A 22 21.11 -38.70 -21.65
N ALA A 23 22.25 -39.29 -22.04
CA ALA A 23 23.01 -40.16 -21.14
C ALA A 23 23.52 -39.41 -19.90
N GLN A 24 23.82 -38.12 -20.03
CA GLN A 24 24.25 -37.27 -18.92
C GLN A 24 23.10 -36.96 -17.96
N HIS A 25 21.91 -36.66 -18.49
CA HIS A 25 20.70 -36.46 -17.69
C HIS A 25 20.36 -37.71 -16.87
N GLU A 26 20.34 -38.89 -17.51
CA GLU A 26 20.10 -40.19 -16.85
C GLU A 26 21.14 -40.49 -15.76
N ALA A 27 22.43 -40.19 -16.02
CA ALA A 27 23.50 -40.40 -15.05
C ALA A 27 23.38 -39.49 -13.82
N THR A 28 23.10 -38.21 -14.02
CA THR A 28 22.90 -37.23 -12.93
C THR A 28 21.68 -37.60 -12.09
N GLU A 29 20.56 -37.95 -12.73
CA GLU A 29 19.36 -38.36 -12.01
C GLU A 29 19.58 -39.66 -11.22
N SER A 30 20.25 -40.65 -11.81
CA SER A 30 20.60 -41.89 -11.12
C SER A 30 21.50 -41.64 -9.90
N LEU A 31 22.43 -40.70 -9.98
CA LEU A 31 23.31 -40.34 -8.86
C LEU A 31 22.52 -39.66 -7.75
N ALA A 32 21.65 -38.69 -8.08
CA ALA A 32 20.79 -38.01 -7.12
C ALA A 32 19.84 -38.98 -6.39
N ARG A 33 19.22 -39.92 -7.12
CA ARG A 33 18.38 -40.97 -6.51
C ARG A 33 19.20 -41.92 -5.63
N GLY A 34 20.42 -42.25 -6.04
CA GLY A 34 21.35 -43.05 -5.23
C GLY A 34 21.75 -42.38 -3.92
N LEU A 35 21.71 -41.05 -3.88
CA LEU A 35 21.94 -40.23 -2.69
C LEU A 35 20.69 -40.07 -1.79
N GLY A 36 19.54 -40.63 -2.21
CA GLY A 36 18.31 -40.68 -1.40
C GLY A 36 17.30 -39.58 -1.68
N PHE A 37 17.50 -38.74 -2.71
CA PHE A 37 16.50 -37.77 -3.15
C PHE A 37 15.40 -38.48 -3.95
N SER A 38 14.13 -38.30 -3.53
CA SER A 38 12.97 -38.89 -4.21
C SER A 38 12.49 -38.02 -5.38
N ARG A 39 12.72 -36.71 -5.30
CA ARG A 39 12.41 -35.71 -6.31
C ARG A 39 13.72 -35.11 -6.84
N VAL A 40 13.88 -35.13 -8.16
CA VAL A 40 15.09 -34.62 -8.84
C VAL A 40 14.61 -33.85 -10.05
N HIS A 41 15.02 -32.59 -10.17
CA HIS A 41 14.77 -31.77 -11.34
C HIS A 41 16.10 -31.24 -11.87
N LEU A 42 16.32 -31.49 -13.16
CA LEU A 42 17.52 -31.11 -13.90
C LEU A 42 17.12 -30.13 -15.00
N GLY A 43 17.99 -29.16 -15.30
CA GLY A 43 17.83 -28.29 -16.46
C GLY A 43 18.17 -29.00 -17.78
N ASP A 44 17.90 -28.35 -18.90
CA ASP A 44 18.15 -28.88 -20.26
C ASP A 44 19.62 -29.30 -20.49
N ASP A 45 20.56 -28.67 -19.77
CA ASP A 45 22.00 -28.97 -19.76
C ASP A 45 22.39 -30.10 -18.78
N ALA A 46 21.40 -30.81 -18.24
CA ALA A 46 21.51 -31.79 -17.16
C ALA A 46 22.10 -31.22 -15.85
N SER A 47 22.09 -29.90 -15.63
CA SER A 47 22.50 -29.29 -14.36
C SER A 47 21.44 -29.55 -13.30
N VAL A 48 21.87 -29.78 -12.06
CA VAL A 48 20.91 -29.96 -10.96
C VAL A 48 20.31 -28.61 -10.61
N ARG A 49 18.97 -28.52 -10.67
CA ARG A 49 18.19 -27.32 -10.33
C ARG A 49 17.52 -27.48 -8.98
N TYR A 50 17.02 -28.69 -8.71
CA TYR A 50 16.37 -29.03 -7.45
C TYR A 50 16.55 -30.50 -7.08
N LEU A 51 16.79 -30.73 -5.80
CA LEU A 51 16.77 -32.04 -5.16
C LEU A 51 15.85 -31.98 -3.96
N GLY A 52 14.93 -32.93 -3.86
CA GLY A 52 13.95 -32.98 -2.78
C GLY A 52 13.64 -34.40 -2.31
N GLY A 53 13.10 -34.47 -1.10
CA GLY A 53 12.85 -35.73 -0.40
C GLY A 53 13.92 -35.97 0.65
N ARG A 54 13.52 -36.47 1.83
CA ARG A 54 14.37 -36.64 3.02
C ARG A 54 15.54 -37.59 2.75
N ALA A 55 16.61 -37.06 2.16
CA ALA A 55 17.85 -37.77 1.96
C ALA A 55 18.45 -38.10 3.34
N GLY A 56 19.13 -39.24 3.47
CA GLY A 56 19.73 -39.68 4.74
C GLY A 56 20.94 -38.84 5.20
N MET A 57 21.10 -37.62 4.69
CA MET A 57 22.22 -36.72 4.96
C MET A 57 21.87 -35.76 6.09
N LEU A 58 22.91 -35.34 6.83
CA LEU A 58 22.77 -34.44 7.99
C LEU A 58 23.71 -33.24 7.87
N ALA A 59 23.19 -32.05 8.17
CA ALA A 59 23.98 -30.85 8.45
C ALA A 59 23.32 -30.05 9.59
N HIS A 60 24.06 -29.79 10.66
CA HIS A 60 23.60 -29.02 11.82
C HIS A 60 24.25 -27.63 11.92
N SER A 61 25.28 -27.36 11.11
CA SER A 61 25.98 -26.07 11.05
C SER A 61 26.44 -25.71 9.64
N ALA A 62 26.77 -24.44 9.42
CA ALA A 62 27.30 -23.96 8.14
C ALA A 62 28.54 -24.76 7.68
N ALA A 63 29.47 -25.05 8.58
CA ALA A 63 30.66 -25.85 8.26
C ALA A 63 30.32 -27.30 7.87
N GLU A 64 29.29 -27.90 8.47
CA GLU A 64 28.81 -29.23 8.09
C GLU A 64 28.07 -29.20 6.75
N ALA A 65 27.30 -28.14 6.46
CA ALA A 65 26.67 -27.94 5.16
C ALA A 65 27.72 -27.81 4.04
N GLU A 66 28.80 -27.06 4.28
CA GLU A 66 29.96 -26.97 3.38
C GLU A 66 30.58 -28.34 3.13
N ALA A 67 30.93 -29.07 4.21
CA ALA A 67 31.53 -30.39 4.10
C ALA A 67 30.60 -31.37 3.34
N LEU A 68 29.31 -31.38 3.66
CA LEU A 68 28.30 -32.19 2.98
C LEU A 68 28.28 -31.90 1.48
N PHE A 69 28.30 -30.61 1.11
CA PHE A 69 28.33 -30.25 -0.31
C PHE A 69 29.62 -30.74 -0.97
N GLN A 70 30.79 -30.45 -0.37
CA GLN A 70 32.08 -30.80 -0.94
C GLN A 70 32.29 -32.31 -1.11
N ASP A 71 31.78 -33.10 -0.17
CA ASP A 71 32.03 -34.54 -0.10
C ASP A 71 30.98 -35.37 -0.86
N GLN A 72 29.70 -34.94 -0.84
CA GLN A 72 28.59 -35.75 -1.32
C GLN A 72 27.88 -35.15 -2.53
N LEU A 73 27.74 -33.83 -2.61
CA LEU A 73 26.97 -33.16 -3.67
C LEU A 73 27.84 -32.65 -4.83
N ARG A 74 29.13 -32.38 -4.61
CA ARG A 74 30.04 -31.83 -5.62
C ARG A 74 29.99 -32.59 -6.95
N GLY A 75 30.05 -33.91 -6.89
CA GLY A 75 30.06 -34.76 -8.08
C GLY A 75 28.76 -34.67 -8.88
N LEU A 76 27.65 -34.47 -8.19
CA LEU A 76 26.33 -34.31 -8.79
C LEU A 76 26.20 -32.97 -9.54
N TYR A 77 26.79 -31.91 -9.01
CA TYR A 77 26.84 -30.58 -9.62
C TYR A 77 27.99 -30.37 -10.63
N ARG A 78 28.81 -31.40 -10.87
CA ARG A 78 29.88 -31.41 -11.90
C ARG A 78 30.94 -30.29 -11.77
N ILE A 79 31.06 -29.65 -10.62
CA ILE A 79 32.06 -28.59 -10.41
C ILE A 79 33.47 -29.16 -10.22
N GLY A 80 34.49 -28.40 -10.63
CA GLY A 80 35.87 -28.84 -10.63
C GLY A 80 36.50 -28.90 -9.23
N ALA A 81 37.67 -29.52 -9.13
CA ALA A 81 38.41 -29.59 -7.86
C ALA A 81 38.94 -28.22 -7.36
N GLN A 82 38.91 -27.20 -8.23
CA GLN A 82 39.31 -25.82 -7.91
C GLN A 82 38.12 -24.95 -7.47
N ASP A 83 36.90 -25.48 -7.60
CA ASP A 83 35.67 -24.85 -7.15
C ASP A 83 35.39 -25.24 -5.70
N GLN A 84 34.96 -24.27 -4.92
CA GLN A 84 34.38 -24.47 -3.60
C GLN A 84 32.97 -23.90 -3.59
N VAL A 85 32.16 -24.39 -2.68
CA VAL A 85 30.83 -23.88 -2.36
C VAL A 85 30.84 -23.71 -0.85
N ILE A 86 30.80 -22.46 -0.43
CA ILE A 86 30.97 -22.03 0.95
C ILE A 86 29.63 -21.50 1.47
N ALA A 87 29.31 -21.74 2.74
CA ALA A 87 28.10 -21.21 3.34
C ALA A 87 28.34 -19.74 3.72
N VAL A 88 27.53 -18.84 3.18
CA VAL A 88 27.62 -17.39 3.42
C VAL A 88 26.62 -16.92 4.49
N SER A 89 25.54 -17.67 4.70
CA SER A 89 24.62 -17.44 5.83
C SER A 89 23.99 -18.73 6.33
N GLN A 90 23.49 -18.68 7.57
CA GLN A 90 22.69 -19.71 8.19
C GLN A 90 21.51 -19.05 8.91
N GLU A 91 20.29 -19.45 8.55
CA GLU A 91 19.06 -18.91 9.11
C GLU A 91 18.13 -20.05 9.56
N VAL A 92 17.30 -19.77 10.57
CA VAL A 92 16.29 -20.72 11.06
C VAL A 92 14.93 -20.04 10.93
N HIS A 93 13.99 -20.70 10.24
CA HIS A 93 12.63 -20.21 10.08
C HIS A 93 11.66 -21.39 10.25
N GLY A 94 10.73 -21.25 11.20
CA GLY A 94 9.86 -22.34 11.61
C GLY A 94 10.65 -23.57 12.05
N GLU A 95 10.30 -24.74 11.49
CA GLU A 95 10.94 -26.03 11.77
C GLU A 95 12.14 -26.34 10.85
N ASN A 96 12.62 -25.34 10.10
CA ASN A 96 13.68 -25.52 9.12
C ASN A 96 14.87 -24.61 9.38
N ARG A 97 16.04 -25.05 8.92
CA ARG A 97 17.27 -24.28 8.82
C ARG A 97 17.74 -24.24 7.38
N TYR A 98 18.17 -23.05 6.96
CA TYR A 98 18.58 -22.73 5.61
C TYR A 98 20.04 -22.29 5.62
N TYR A 99 20.83 -22.87 4.72
CA TYR A 99 22.22 -22.48 4.49
C TYR A 99 22.30 -21.90 3.08
N ARG A 100 22.51 -20.58 2.98
CA ARG A 100 22.82 -19.97 1.69
C ARG A 100 24.28 -20.22 1.40
N MET A 101 24.57 -20.74 0.21
CA MET A 101 25.91 -21.14 -0.18
C MET A 101 26.30 -20.51 -1.52
N GLN A 102 27.54 -20.04 -1.57
CA GLN A 102 28.13 -19.32 -2.70
C GLN A 102 29.24 -20.14 -3.33
N GLN A 103 29.20 -20.34 -4.65
CA GLN A 103 30.32 -20.92 -5.38
C GLN A 103 31.48 -19.92 -5.47
N THR A 104 32.68 -20.42 -5.28
CA THR A 104 33.92 -19.71 -5.60
C THR A 104 34.78 -20.55 -6.54
N TYR A 105 35.42 -19.92 -7.53
CA TYR A 105 36.39 -20.53 -8.43
C TYR A 105 37.77 -19.95 -8.13
N ARG A 106 38.67 -20.76 -7.57
CA ARG A 106 40.01 -20.31 -7.09
C ARG A 106 39.95 -19.11 -6.14
N GLY A 107 38.90 -19.03 -5.33
CA GLY A 107 38.67 -17.94 -4.37
C GLY A 107 37.99 -16.69 -4.93
N LEU A 108 37.65 -16.65 -6.23
CA LEU A 108 36.80 -15.60 -6.79
C LEU A 108 35.34 -16.05 -6.71
N GLU A 109 34.44 -15.17 -6.29
CA GLU A 109 33.01 -15.48 -6.27
C GLU A 109 32.47 -15.67 -7.69
N VAL A 110 31.59 -16.66 -7.85
CA VAL A 110 30.90 -16.95 -9.10
C VAL A 110 29.49 -16.37 -9.02
N ARG A 111 29.27 -15.22 -9.67
CA ARG A 111 27.95 -14.58 -9.77
C ARG A 111 27.04 -15.45 -10.64
N GLY A 112 25.89 -15.83 -10.08
CA GLY A 112 24.99 -16.84 -10.66
C GLY A 112 25.37 -18.29 -10.33
N GLY A 113 26.29 -18.51 -9.39
CA GLY A 113 26.63 -19.82 -8.83
C GLY A 113 26.29 -19.87 -7.34
N GLU A 114 25.02 -20.12 -7.02
CA GLU A 114 24.50 -20.06 -5.66
C GLU A 114 23.53 -21.23 -5.43
N LEU A 115 23.47 -21.69 -4.17
CA LEU A 115 22.48 -22.67 -3.77
C LEU A 115 22.03 -22.45 -2.34
N VAL A 116 20.87 -23.02 -2.01
CA VAL A 116 20.36 -23.10 -0.65
C VAL A 116 20.25 -24.57 -0.27
N LEU A 117 20.92 -24.96 0.81
CA LEU A 117 20.71 -26.25 1.47
C LEU A 117 19.70 -26.06 2.60
N GLN A 118 18.60 -26.81 2.54
CA GLN A 118 17.58 -26.81 3.59
C GLN A 118 17.67 -28.09 4.42
N THR A 119 17.60 -27.91 5.74
CA THR A 119 17.51 -28.99 6.72
C THR A 119 16.34 -28.76 7.67
N ASP A 120 15.81 -29.81 8.28
CA ASP A 120 14.96 -29.64 9.48
C ASP A 120 15.80 -29.28 10.72
N LEU A 121 15.16 -29.04 11.86
CA LEU A 121 15.87 -28.72 13.11
C LEU A 121 16.79 -29.85 13.59
N GLU A 122 16.48 -31.10 13.26
CA GLU A 122 17.35 -32.27 13.48
C GLU A 122 18.47 -32.41 12.43
N GLY A 123 18.63 -31.44 11.53
CA GLY A 123 19.70 -31.38 10.53
C GLY A 123 19.49 -32.28 9.32
N ARG A 124 18.36 -32.97 9.17
CA ARG A 124 18.10 -33.83 8.00
C ARG A 124 17.86 -32.98 6.76
N VAL A 125 18.60 -33.27 5.70
CA VAL A 125 18.46 -32.54 4.42
C VAL A 125 17.09 -32.81 3.81
N ALA A 126 16.32 -31.74 3.63
CA ALA A 126 14.98 -31.78 3.04
C ALA A 126 15.00 -31.39 1.56
N ALA A 127 15.84 -30.41 1.20
CA ALA A 127 15.99 -29.93 -0.16
C ALA A 127 17.37 -29.30 -0.41
N VAL A 128 17.80 -29.33 -1.67
CA VAL A 128 18.90 -28.53 -2.22
C VAL A 128 18.37 -27.79 -3.43
N MET A 129 18.48 -26.46 -3.42
CA MET A 129 17.87 -25.58 -4.42
C MET A 129 18.93 -24.66 -5.03
N GLY A 130 18.84 -24.40 -6.32
CA GLY A 130 19.76 -23.52 -7.02
C GLY A 130 20.84 -24.26 -7.79
N THR A 131 21.72 -23.49 -8.42
CA THR A 131 22.71 -23.99 -9.37
C THR A 131 24.08 -23.45 -9.10
N VAL A 132 25.07 -24.33 -9.23
CA VAL A 132 26.47 -23.93 -9.37
C VAL A 132 26.94 -24.24 -10.79
N ARG A 133 27.88 -23.43 -11.26
CA ARG A 133 28.39 -23.45 -12.63
C ARG A 133 29.48 -24.49 -12.77
N ASP A 134 29.26 -25.45 -13.65
CA ASP A 134 30.27 -26.43 -14.02
C ASP A 134 31.20 -25.90 -15.13
N GLY A 135 32.25 -26.66 -15.44
CA GLY A 135 33.08 -26.41 -16.62
C GLY A 135 33.88 -25.09 -16.65
N ILE A 136 33.99 -24.36 -15.54
CA ILE A 136 34.79 -23.12 -15.47
C ILE A 136 36.28 -23.45 -15.71
N ASP A 137 36.83 -22.99 -16.84
CA ASP A 137 38.25 -23.08 -17.18
C ASP A 137 38.82 -21.69 -17.50
N LEU A 138 38.77 -20.81 -16.51
CA LEU A 138 39.28 -19.45 -16.63
C LEU A 138 40.72 -19.35 -16.10
N ARG A 139 41.56 -18.62 -16.84
CA ARG A 139 42.91 -18.24 -16.41
C ARG A 139 42.84 -16.97 -15.57
N VAL A 140 42.93 -17.12 -14.26
CA VAL A 140 43.02 -16.01 -13.31
C VAL A 140 44.47 -15.51 -13.27
N GLY A 141 44.68 -14.22 -13.60
CA GLY A 141 45.97 -13.53 -13.54
C GLY A 141 45.85 -12.18 -12.84
N ARG A 142 46.97 -11.44 -12.68
CA ARG A 142 46.90 -10.03 -12.23
C ARG A 142 46.40 -9.17 -13.37
N ILE A 143 45.23 -8.57 -13.18
CA ILE A 143 44.57 -7.76 -14.19
C ILE A 143 44.28 -6.39 -13.56
N GLY A 144 44.73 -5.33 -14.22
CA GLY A 144 44.61 -3.97 -13.71
C GLY A 144 43.29 -3.32 -14.12
N PHE A 145 42.68 -2.61 -13.18
CA PHE A 145 41.55 -1.71 -13.43
C PHE A 145 42.05 -0.27 -13.53
N THR A 146 41.43 0.54 -14.38
CA THR A 146 41.72 1.98 -14.51
C THR A 146 40.42 2.77 -14.71
N GLU A 147 40.44 4.06 -14.43
CA GLU A 147 39.28 4.96 -14.57
C GLU A 147 38.57 4.89 -15.93
N LYS A 148 39.31 4.61 -17.02
CA LYS A 148 38.72 4.44 -18.37
C LYS A 148 37.68 3.33 -18.46
N HIS A 149 37.71 2.36 -17.55
CA HIS A 149 36.75 1.26 -17.51
C HIS A 149 35.37 1.73 -17.02
N TYR A 150 35.31 2.67 -16.07
CA TYR A 150 34.03 3.26 -15.66
C TYR A 150 33.38 4.04 -16.80
N ILE A 151 34.17 4.86 -17.50
CA ILE A 151 33.70 5.62 -18.66
C ILE A 151 33.19 4.69 -19.77
N HIS A 152 33.89 3.57 -20.02
CA HIS A 152 33.46 2.60 -21.01
C HIS A 152 32.18 1.89 -20.59
N ALA A 153 32.04 1.55 -19.31
CA ALA A 153 30.82 0.94 -18.77
C ALA A 153 29.60 1.86 -18.91
N ILE A 154 29.74 3.16 -18.56
CA ILE A 154 28.69 4.18 -18.74
C ILE A 154 28.37 4.36 -20.23
N ALA A 155 29.39 4.41 -21.09
CA ALA A 155 29.21 4.56 -22.53
C ALA A 155 28.44 3.38 -23.14
N ASP A 156 28.81 2.15 -22.79
CA ASP A 156 28.14 0.93 -23.22
C ASP A 156 26.70 0.88 -22.69
N TYR A 157 26.47 1.25 -21.42
CA TYR A 157 25.14 1.25 -20.80
C TYR A 157 24.18 2.25 -21.45
N LEU A 158 24.61 3.51 -21.64
CA LEU A 158 23.78 4.56 -22.25
C LEU A 158 23.75 4.50 -23.79
N GLY A 159 24.54 3.61 -24.42
CA GLY A 159 24.65 3.53 -25.88
C GLY A 159 25.27 4.79 -26.52
N ILE A 160 26.15 5.50 -25.80
CA ILE A 160 26.75 6.77 -26.25
C ILE A 160 28.27 6.63 -26.51
N PRO A 161 28.89 7.53 -27.30
CA PRO A 161 30.35 7.54 -27.46
C PRO A 161 31.08 7.77 -26.12
N SER A 162 32.23 7.12 -25.92
CA SER A 162 33.01 7.26 -24.69
C SER A 162 33.44 8.71 -24.40
N GLU A 163 33.59 9.57 -25.41
CA GLU A 163 33.86 11.00 -25.23
C GLU A 163 32.68 11.78 -24.64
N ALA A 164 31.46 11.32 -24.87
CA ALA A 164 30.25 11.87 -24.27
C ALA A 164 30.10 11.36 -22.83
N ALA A 165 30.25 10.05 -22.61
CA ALA A 165 30.24 9.45 -21.28
C ALA A 165 31.32 10.05 -20.35
N ALA A 166 32.51 10.35 -20.87
CA ALA A 166 33.60 10.98 -20.11
C ALA A 166 33.27 12.38 -19.55
N LYS A 167 32.20 13.02 -20.03
CA LYS A 167 31.74 14.33 -19.56
C LYS A 167 30.63 14.23 -18.53
N LEU A 168 30.04 13.06 -18.35
CA LEU A 168 28.97 12.86 -17.38
C LEU A 168 29.53 12.84 -15.96
N PRO A 169 28.85 13.47 -14.99
CA PRO A 169 29.20 13.31 -13.58
C PRO A 169 28.93 11.85 -13.18
N TYR A 170 29.92 11.21 -12.57
CA TYR A 170 29.76 9.90 -11.97
C TYR A 170 30.52 9.78 -10.66
N ARG A 171 30.06 8.89 -9.79
CA ARG A 171 30.65 8.54 -8.52
C ARG A 171 30.74 7.02 -8.40
N VAL A 172 31.89 6.54 -7.92
CA VAL A 172 32.10 5.12 -7.63
C VAL A 172 31.63 4.86 -6.20
N LEU A 173 30.62 4.00 -6.03
CA LEU A 173 30.07 3.63 -4.73
C LEU A 173 30.73 2.36 -4.18
N GLU A 174 30.96 1.37 -5.05
CA GLU A 174 31.74 0.17 -4.73
C GLU A 174 32.95 0.07 -5.66
N GLN A 175 34.13 -0.15 -5.07
CA GLN A 175 35.36 -0.33 -5.83
C GLN A 175 35.32 -1.67 -6.60
N PRO A 176 36.00 -1.75 -7.77
CA PRO A 176 35.95 -2.91 -8.63
C PRO A 176 36.57 -4.13 -7.97
N ASP A 177 35.76 -5.18 -7.85
CA ASP A 177 36.21 -6.50 -7.45
C ASP A 177 36.24 -7.45 -8.65
N LEU A 178 37.13 -8.43 -8.60
CA LEU A 178 37.30 -9.40 -9.67
C LEU A 178 36.43 -10.63 -9.40
N VAL A 179 35.41 -10.83 -10.22
CA VAL A 179 34.46 -11.94 -10.08
C VAL A 179 34.45 -12.82 -11.32
N VAL A 180 33.93 -14.04 -11.17
CA VAL A 180 33.48 -14.83 -12.31
C VAL A 180 32.02 -14.48 -12.54
N TYR A 181 31.73 -13.78 -13.64
CA TYR A 181 30.36 -13.52 -14.04
C TYR A 181 29.87 -14.64 -14.96
N ALA A 182 28.84 -15.36 -14.55
CA ALA A 182 28.32 -16.53 -15.24
C ALA A 182 26.79 -16.45 -15.42
N PRO A 183 26.32 -15.75 -16.47
CA PRO A 183 24.89 -15.68 -16.80
C PRO A 183 24.40 -17.04 -17.35
N ASN A 184 23.08 -17.26 -17.32
CA ASN A 184 22.47 -18.58 -17.58
C ASN A 184 22.79 -19.18 -18.96
N ASP A 185 23.08 -18.35 -19.96
CA ASP A 185 23.22 -18.76 -21.37
C ASP A 185 24.56 -18.37 -22.02
N ALA A 186 25.57 -17.97 -21.23
CA ALA A 186 26.89 -17.66 -21.76
C ALA A 186 28.00 -18.38 -21.00
N LEU A 187 29.14 -18.55 -21.66
CA LEU A 187 30.33 -19.07 -21.00
C LEU A 187 30.74 -18.11 -19.88
N PRO A 188 31.09 -18.63 -18.68
CA PRO A 188 31.60 -17.81 -17.59
C PRO A 188 32.77 -16.94 -18.06
N VAL A 189 32.72 -15.66 -17.71
CA VAL A 189 33.79 -14.71 -18.01
C VAL A 189 34.36 -14.16 -16.72
N LEU A 190 35.58 -13.65 -16.81
CA LEU A 190 36.15 -12.86 -15.73
C LEU A 190 35.67 -11.42 -15.92
N ALA A 191 35.03 -10.86 -14.90
CA ALA A 191 34.46 -9.52 -14.93
C ALA A 191 34.93 -8.70 -13.74
N PHE A 192 34.95 -7.38 -13.92
CA PHE A 192 34.98 -6.44 -12.81
C PHE A 192 33.56 -6.12 -12.40
N GLU A 193 33.24 -6.35 -11.14
CA GLU A 193 31.99 -5.93 -10.52
C GLU A 193 32.23 -4.64 -9.74
N PHE A 194 31.42 -3.61 -9.97
CA PHE A 194 31.46 -2.36 -9.22
C PHE A 194 30.10 -1.68 -9.27
N VAL A 195 29.89 -0.72 -8.38
CA VAL A 195 28.67 0.10 -8.36
C VAL A 195 29.01 1.53 -8.76
N LEU A 196 28.31 2.02 -9.78
CA LEU A 196 28.39 3.41 -10.23
C LEU A 196 27.08 4.14 -9.97
N GLU A 197 27.22 5.39 -9.55
CA GLU A 197 26.20 6.42 -9.62
C GLU A 197 26.58 7.37 -10.75
N PHE A 198 25.68 7.70 -11.67
CA PHE A 198 25.94 8.68 -12.72
C PHE A 198 24.64 9.33 -13.20
N VAL A 199 24.76 10.49 -13.85
CA VAL A 199 23.61 11.30 -14.27
C VAL A 199 23.82 11.77 -15.70
N ASP A 200 22.76 11.75 -16.52
CA ASP A 200 22.72 12.42 -17.82
C ASP A 200 21.67 13.54 -17.85
N GLU A 201 21.32 14.04 -19.04
CA GLU A 201 20.32 15.12 -19.16
C GLU A 201 18.88 14.65 -18.81
N GLN A 202 18.64 13.34 -18.72
CA GLN A 202 17.32 12.72 -18.67
C GLN A 202 17.05 12.04 -17.34
N ALA A 203 18.06 11.42 -16.71
CA ALA A 203 17.86 10.61 -15.51
C ALA A 203 19.11 10.49 -14.63
N PHE A 204 18.85 10.07 -13.39
CA PHE A 204 19.84 9.62 -12.41
C PHE A 204 19.89 8.08 -12.43
N TYR A 205 21.09 7.52 -12.42
CA TYR A 205 21.32 6.07 -12.49
C TYR A 205 22.19 5.62 -11.31
N MET A 206 21.85 4.48 -10.72
CA MET A 206 22.69 3.76 -9.75
C MET A 206 22.72 2.29 -10.14
N GLU A 207 23.86 1.81 -10.62
CA GLU A 207 23.96 0.51 -11.29
C GLU A 207 25.11 -0.33 -10.71
N ARG A 208 24.84 -1.60 -10.40
CA ARG A 208 25.88 -2.63 -10.23
C ARG A 208 26.24 -3.19 -11.59
N MET A 209 27.46 -2.95 -12.06
CA MET A 209 27.91 -3.28 -13.41
C MET A 209 28.92 -4.42 -13.41
N TYR A 210 28.84 -5.29 -14.42
CA TYR A 210 29.75 -6.40 -14.66
C TYR A 210 30.51 -6.18 -15.97
N LEU A 211 31.74 -5.68 -15.87
CA LEU A 211 32.55 -5.32 -17.04
C LEU A 211 33.52 -6.43 -17.42
N ASN A 212 33.45 -6.94 -18.65
CA ASN A 212 34.36 -7.98 -19.11
C ASN A 212 35.81 -7.51 -19.04
N VAL A 213 36.63 -8.29 -18.34
CA VAL A 213 38.06 -8.01 -18.22
C VAL A 213 38.79 -8.08 -19.58
N LYS A 214 38.28 -8.90 -20.49
CA LYS A 214 38.79 -9.06 -21.85
C LYS A 214 37.98 -8.21 -22.82
N GLY A 215 38.51 -7.04 -23.14
CA GLY A 215 37.94 -6.15 -24.16
C GLY A 215 37.06 -5.04 -23.62
N GLY A 216 36.75 -5.04 -22.32
CA GLY A 216 36.09 -3.91 -21.65
C GLY A 216 34.59 -3.80 -21.87
N ARG A 217 33.97 -4.74 -22.60
CA ARG A 217 32.52 -4.76 -22.87
C ARG A 217 31.72 -4.92 -21.57
N LEU A 218 30.65 -4.15 -21.40
CA LEU A 218 29.67 -4.38 -20.34
C LEU A 218 28.90 -5.68 -20.61
N GLU A 219 28.99 -6.65 -19.68
CA GLU A 219 28.31 -7.94 -19.81
C GLU A 219 26.90 -7.89 -19.20
N ASN A 220 26.71 -7.11 -18.13
CA ASN A 220 25.40 -6.85 -17.53
C ASN A 220 25.46 -5.63 -16.59
N SER A 221 24.30 -5.08 -16.24
CA SER A 221 24.10 -4.15 -15.13
C SER A 221 22.84 -4.50 -14.34
N VAL A 222 22.77 -4.07 -13.09
CA VAL A 222 21.62 -4.22 -12.20
C VAL A 222 21.33 -2.87 -11.56
N ASN A 223 20.14 -2.33 -11.79
CA ASN A 223 19.70 -1.07 -11.21
C ASN A 223 19.52 -1.24 -9.69
N LEU A 224 19.97 -0.25 -8.92
CA LEU A 224 19.93 -0.20 -7.46
C LEU A 224 19.03 0.93 -6.94
N ILE A 225 18.37 1.68 -7.83
CA ILE A 225 17.31 2.62 -7.48
C ILE A 225 16.01 1.82 -7.45
N HIS A 226 15.41 1.68 -6.27
CA HIS A 226 14.07 1.13 -6.11
C HIS A 226 13.16 2.23 -5.56
N SER A 227 11.88 2.23 -5.95
CA SER A 227 10.75 2.97 -5.36
C SER A 227 10.12 4.16 -6.11
N ALA A 228 9.84 4.06 -7.41
CA ALA A 228 8.77 4.88 -8.01
C ALA A 228 8.18 4.24 -9.27
N LEU A 229 6.86 4.11 -9.32
CA LEU A 229 6.10 3.91 -10.56
C LEU A 229 6.54 4.97 -11.57
N GLU A 230 6.97 4.57 -12.76
CA GLU A 230 7.35 5.48 -13.83
C GLU A 230 6.73 5.04 -15.16
N ARG A 231 5.67 5.72 -15.60
CA ARG A 231 5.01 5.48 -16.89
C ARG A 231 5.43 6.49 -17.96
N ARG A 232 5.59 6.00 -19.19
CA ARG A 232 5.84 6.83 -20.38
C ARG A 232 4.96 6.35 -21.54
N ILE A 233 3.91 7.12 -21.84
CA ILE A 233 2.98 6.80 -22.93
C ILE A 233 3.36 7.59 -24.18
N HIS A 234 3.40 6.90 -25.30
CA HIS A 234 3.81 7.42 -26.59
C HIS A 234 2.73 7.19 -27.65
N ASP A 235 2.82 7.97 -28.71
CA ASP A 235 1.92 7.92 -29.86
C ASP A 235 2.74 7.86 -31.17
N VAL A 236 2.30 7.01 -32.09
CA VAL A 236 2.88 6.86 -33.44
C VAL A 236 1.94 7.33 -34.56
N ASP A 237 0.81 7.96 -34.22
CA ASP A 237 -0.16 8.59 -35.13
C ASP A 237 -0.62 7.65 -36.26
N GLY A 238 -1.10 6.45 -35.90
CA GLY A 238 -1.56 5.43 -36.85
C GLY A 238 -0.43 4.63 -37.54
N GLY A 239 0.81 4.79 -37.08
CA GLY A 239 1.99 4.14 -37.66
C GLY A 239 1.88 2.61 -37.69
N CYS A 240 2.48 1.98 -38.71
CA CYS A 240 2.42 0.52 -38.87
C CYS A 240 3.69 -0.17 -38.38
N LEU A 241 3.60 -1.19 -37.53
CA LEU A 241 4.72 -2.03 -37.14
C LEU A 241 5.14 -2.94 -38.31
N SER A 242 6.16 -2.50 -39.07
CA SER A 242 6.63 -3.17 -40.29
C SER A 242 8.13 -3.00 -40.54
N ALA A 243 8.80 -4.06 -40.98
CA ALA A 243 10.23 -4.04 -41.29
C ALA A 243 10.62 -3.20 -42.53
N ILE A 244 9.64 -2.75 -43.33
CA ILE A 244 9.90 -2.06 -44.62
C ILE A 244 9.55 -0.57 -44.57
N PHE A 245 8.44 -0.21 -43.92
CA PHE A 245 7.90 1.16 -43.87
C PHE A 245 7.45 1.57 -42.45
N GLY A 246 7.91 0.88 -41.41
CA GLY A 246 7.23 0.91 -40.12
C GLY A 246 7.48 2.12 -39.23
N ALA A 247 6.59 2.28 -38.26
CA ALA A 247 6.66 3.30 -37.21
C ALA A 247 7.97 3.21 -36.43
N SER A 248 8.58 4.36 -36.13
CA SER A 248 9.73 4.42 -35.25
C SER A 248 9.24 4.40 -33.80
N LEU A 249 9.36 3.26 -33.17
CA LEU A 249 9.07 3.08 -31.75
C LEU A 249 10.10 3.79 -30.86
N PRO A 250 9.72 4.32 -29.68
CA PRO A 250 8.37 4.28 -29.09
C PRO A 250 7.37 5.30 -29.68
N GLY A 251 7.83 6.27 -30.47
CA GLY A 251 7.01 7.37 -31.00
C GLY A 251 7.22 8.68 -30.24
N GLN A 252 6.27 9.61 -30.34
CA GLN A 252 6.30 10.85 -29.56
C GLN A 252 5.71 10.58 -28.17
N GLN A 253 6.41 10.94 -27.10
CA GLN A 253 5.85 10.84 -25.75
C GLN A 253 4.71 11.86 -25.60
N VAL A 254 3.54 11.37 -25.19
CA VAL A 254 2.32 12.15 -24.96
C VAL A 254 1.95 12.24 -23.48
N ILE A 255 2.36 11.28 -22.65
CA ILE A 255 2.18 11.31 -21.18
C ILE A 255 3.46 10.85 -20.50
N SER A 256 3.89 11.57 -19.46
CA SER A 256 4.87 11.13 -18.46
C SER A 256 4.17 10.86 -17.13
N GLU A 257 4.83 10.18 -16.19
CA GLU A 257 4.33 9.99 -14.83
C GLU A 257 3.82 11.32 -14.21
N GLY A 258 2.63 11.25 -13.60
CA GLY A 258 1.87 12.40 -13.08
C GLY A 258 1.13 13.24 -14.13
N GLY A 259 1.22 12.89 -15.41
CA GLY A 259 0.57 13.61 -16.52
C GLY A 259 -0.82 13.10 -16.87
N SER A 260 -1.44 13.73 -17.87
CA SER A 260 -2.76 13.36 -18.42
C SER A 260 -2.85 13.69 -19.90
N SER A 261 -3.71 12.99 -20.66
CA SER A 261 -4.02 13.30 -22.06
C SER A 261 -5.51 13.51 -22.29
N SER A 262 -5.87 14.29 -23.31
CA SER A 262 -7.25 14.38 -23.81
C SER A 262 -7.60 13.27 -24.82
N ASP A 263 -6.59 12.54 -25.30
CA ASP A 263 -6.81 11.31 -26.05
C ASP A 263 -7.11 10.18 -25.05
N GLU A 264 -8.33 9.64 -25.15
CA GLU A 264 -8.85 8.61 -24.26
C GLU A 264 -8.05 7.30 -24.37
N VAL A 265 -7.47 6.99 -25.54
CA VAL A 265 -6.68 5.76 -25.73
C VAL A 265 -5.33 5.88 -25.00
N ALA A 266 -4.62 7.00 -25.17
CA ALA A 266 -3.41 7.28 -24.38
C ALA A 266 -3.69 7.34 -22.87
N GLN A 267 -4.82 7.94 -22.47
CA GLN A 267 -5.20 8.02 -21.05
C GLN A 267 -5.55 6.64 -20.47
N GLY A 268 -6.33 5.83 -21.19
CA GLY A 268 -6.62 4.44 -20.79
C GLY A 268 -5.35 3.60 -20.69
N ALA A 269 -4.42 3.72 -21.63
CA ALA A 269 -3.11 3.06 -21.54
C ALA A 269 -2.35 3.49 -20.28
N TYR A 270 -2.37 4.78 -19.93
CA TYR A 270 -1.74 5.30 -18.72
C TYR A 270 -2.36 4.72 -17.44
N ASP A 271 -3.68 4.76 -17.36
CA ASP A 271 -4.44 4.34 -16.17
C ASP A 271 -4.33 2.82 -15.97
N ASN A 272 -4.59 2.02 -17.00
CA ASN A 272 -4.55 0.56 -16.93
C ASN A 272 -3.14 0.03 -16.67
N THR A 273 -2.10 0.66 -17.24
CA THR A 273 -0.70 0.30 -16.95
C THR A 273 -0.36 0.58 -15.48
N GLY A 274 -0.88 1.69 -14.92
CA GLY A 274 -0.70 2.01 -13.50
C GLY A 274 -1.41 1.04 -12.58
N ALA A 275 -2.68 0.74 -12.85
CA ALA A 275 -3.46 -0.22 -12.08
C ALA A 275 -2.80 -1.62 -12.08
N THR A 276 -2.30 -2.07 -13.23
CA THR A 276 -1.57 -3.34 -13.33
C THR A 276 -0.26 -3.32 -12.53
N TRP A 277 0.49 -2.22 -12.54
CA TRP A 277 1.70 -2.10 -11.72
C TRP A 277 1.37 -2.20 -10.23
N TRP A 278 0.32 -1.50 -9.77
CA TRP A 278 -0.11 -1.56 -8.37
C TRP A 278 -0.59 -2.95 -7.97
N PHE A 279 -1.31 -3.66 -8.84
CA PHE A 279 -1.67 -5.06 -8.61
C PHE A 279 -0.42 -5.93 -8.36
N TYR A 280 0.59 -5.86 -9.23
CA TYR A 280 1.83 -6.62 -9.05
C TYR A 280 2.63 -6.21 -7.81
N HIS A 281 2.66 -4.91 -7.51
CA HIS A 281 3.33 -4.37 -6.34
C HIS A 281 2.65 -4.85 -5.04
N HIS A 282 1.34 -4.71 -4.92
CA HIS A 282 0.61 -5.04 -3.68
C HIS A 282 0.38 -6.53 -3.48
N MET A 283 0.13 -7.30 -4.54
CA MET A 283 -0.11 -8.74 -4.42
C MET A 283 1.18 -9.54 -4.30
N PHE A 284 2.28 -9.09 -4.92
CA PHE A 284 3.48 -9.92 -5.07
C PHE A 284 4.79 -9.22 -4.69
N ASP A 285 4.74 -8.00 -4.16
CA ASP A 285 5.92 -7.19 -3.83
C ASP A 285 6.87 -7.04 -5.04
N ARG A 286 6.29 -6.94 -6.25
CA ARG A 286 7.03 -6.87 -7.50
C ARG A 286 7.08 -5.44 -8.02
N ASP A 287 8.29 -4.89 -8.12
CA ASP A 287 8.53 -3.56 -8.68
C ASP A 287 8.68 -3.62 -10.22
N SER A 288 7.60 -3.29 -10.93
CA SER A 288 7.52 -3.33 -12.41
C SER A 288 7.66 -4.74 -13.03
N TRP A 289 7.59 -4.82 -14.36
CA TRP A 289 7.58 -6.11 -15.05
C TRP A 289 8.94 -6.81 -15.02
N ASP A 290 10.05 -6.16 -14.70
CA ASP A 290 11.37 -6.77 -14.53
C ASP A 290 11.72 -7.08 -13.06
N GLY A 291 10.92 -6.59 -12.11
CA GLY A 291 11.16 -6.70 -10.67
C GLY A 291 12.22 -5.71 -10.14
N ASN A 292 12.71 -4.78 -10.97
CA ASN A 292 13.74 -3.80 -10.61
C ASN A 292 13.36 -2.37 -11.03
N GLY A 293 12.06 -2.08 -11.12
CA GLY A 293 11.56 -0.72 -11.33
C GLY A 293 11.82 -0.16 -12.73
N ILE A 294 11.89 -1.00 -13.77
CA ILE A 294 12.03 -0.49 -15.14
C ILE A 294 10.83 0.41 -15.52
N PRO A 295 11.05 1.53 -16.24
CA PRO A 295 9.96 2.37 -16.70
C PRO A 295 8.98 1.60 -17.58
N LEU A 296 7.70 1.84 -17.36
CA LEU A 296 6.60 1.25 -18.12
C LEU A 296 6.35 2.08 -19.38
N VAL A 297 6.88 1.61 -20.51
CA VAL A 297 6.70 2.25 -21.80
C VAL A 297 5.51 1.61 -22.53
N SER A 298 4.60 2.46 -23.00
CA SER A 298 3.44 2.06 -23.82
C SER A 298 3.35 2.94 -25.06
N THR A 299 2.97 2.37 -26.20
CA THR A 299 2.69 3.11 -27.44
C THR A 299 1.26 2.84 -27.91
N VAL A 300 0.47 3.89 -28.12
CA VAL A 300 -0.91 3.80 -28.63
C VAL A 300 -1.02 4.13 -30.12
N HIS A 301 -2.20 3.92 -30.70
CA HIS A 301 -2.52 4.20 -32.11
C HIS A 301 -1.60 3.48 -33.11
N ILE A 302 -1.14 2.27 -32.77
CA ILE A 302 -0.31 1.47 -33.67
C ILE A 302 -1.16 0.53 -34.54
N THR A 303 -0.66 0.22 -35.74
CA THR A 303 -1.22 -0.84 -36.59
C THR A 303 -0.19 -1.94 -36.86
N PHE A 304 -0.64 -3.16 -37.13
CA PHE A 304 0.20 -4.35 -37.24
C PHE A 304 0.22 -4.87 -38.67
N SER A 305 1.41 -5.16 -39.20
CA SER A 305 1.55 -5.67 -40.56
C SER A 305 0.92 -7.06 -40.72
N THR A 306 0.02 -7.20 -41.69
CA THR A 306 -0.67 -8.45 -42.05
C THR A 306 -0.07 -9.15 -43.28
N GLY A 307 1.04 -8.64 -43.83
CA GLY A 307 1.68 -9.23 -45.00
C GLY A 307 2.85 -8.41 -45.59
N ILE A 308 3.57 -9.02 -46.53
CA ILE A 308 4.80 -8.44 -47.11
C ILE A 308 4.50 -7.53 -48.31
N PHE A 309 3.51 -7.87 -49.16
CA PHE A 309 3.16 -7.03 -50.32
C PHE A 309 1.74 -7.29 -50.90
N PRO A 310 0.88 -6.25 -51.05
CA PRO A 310 1.04 -4.92 -50.46
C PRO A 310 1.09 -5.02 -48.92
N VAL A 311 1.83 -4.13 -48.26
CA VAL A 311 1.82 -4.06 -46.79
C VAL A 311 0.44 -3.55 -46.39
N ASN A 312 -0.37 -4.44 -45.81
CA ASN A 312 -1.65 -4.09 -45.19
C ASN A 312 -1.43 -4.06 -43.69
N CYS A 313 -1.94 -3.03 -43.01
CA CYS A 313 -1.82 -2.91 -41.57
C CYS A 313 -3.21 -2.99 -40.92
N SER A 314 -3.30 -3.69 -39.80
CA SER A 314 -4.54 -3.88 -39.06
C SER A 314 -4.42 -3.28 -37.66
N PRO A 315 -5.43 -2.57 -37.16
CA PRO A 315 -5.44 -2.05 -35.79
C PRO A 315 -5.89 -3.09 -34.74
N ASN A 316 -6.28 -4.31 -35.16
CA ASN A 316 -6.88 -5.31 -34.29
C ASN A 316 -5.83 -6.17 -33.56
N ASN A 317 -4.97 -5.54 -32.75
CA ASN A 317 -4.06 -6.27 -31.87
C ASN A 317 -3.52 -5.37 -30.75
N ALA A 318 -3.12 -5.99 -29.64
CA ALA A 318 -2.19 -5.45 -28.67
C ALA A 318 -0.98 -6.39 -28.59
N ALA A 319 0.17 -5.90 -28.11
CA ALA A 319 1.34 -6.75 -27.91
C ALA A 319 2.34 -6.15 -26.93
N PHE A 320 2.95 -6.98 -26.09
CA PHE A 320 4.24 -6.70 -25.50
C PHE A 320 5.38 -6.98 -26.48
N LEU A 321 6.20 -5.97 -26.75
CA LEU A 321 7.40 -6.11 -27.57
C LEU A 321 8.61 -6.26 -26.64
N PRO A 322 9.26 -7.44 -26.59
CA PRO A 322 10.45 -7.64 -25.78
C PRO A 322 11.65 -6.86 -26.34
N ALA A 323 12.82 -7.05 -25.74
CA ALA A 323 14.05 -6.40 -26.16
C ALA A 323 14.27 -6.53 -27.69
N PRO A 324 14.69 -5.44 -28.37
CA PRO A 324 15.20 -4.19 -27.82
C PRO A 324 14.12 -3.12 -27.50
N TYR A 325 12.83 -3.40 -27.71
CA TYR A 325 11.78 -2.38 -27.58
C TYR A 325 11.29 -2.20 -26.14
N ASN A 326 11.14 -3.29 -25.39
CA ASN A 326 10.76 -3.31 -23.97
C ASN A 326 9.53 -2.44 -23.65
N GLN A 327 8.44 -2.62 -24.40
CA GLN A 327 7.24 -1.79 -24.26
C GLN A 327 5.98 -2.53 -24.71
N MET A 328 4.83 -2.06 -24.22
CA MET A 328 3.51 -2.48 -24.72
C MET A 328 3.09 -1.61 -25.91
N VAL A 329 2.37 -2.20 -26.87
CA VAL A 329 1.83 -1.47 -28.01
C VAL A 329 0.35 -1.81 -28.21
N TYR A 330 -0.47 -0.80 -28.47
CA TYR A 330 -1.93 -0.92 -28.55
C TYR A 330 -2.47 -0.38 -29.86
N GLY A 331 -3.30 -1.18 -30.54
CA GLY A 331 -4.05 -0.73 -31.70
C GLY A 331 -5.46 -0.26 -31.34
N ASP A 332 -6.01 0.59 -32.18
CA ASP A 332 -7.34 1.19 -31.92
C ASP A 332 -8.51 0.23 -32.20
N GLY A 333 -8.22 -0.97 -32.69
CA GLY A 333 -9.24 -1.83 -33.27
C GLY A 333 -9.92 -1.23 -34.50
N ASP A 334 -10.87 -1.96 -35.07
CA ASP A 334 -11.68 -1.51 -36.21
C ASP A 334 -13.18 -1.37 -35.87
N GLY A 335 -13.53 -1.53 -34.60
CA GLY A 335 -14.90 -1.54 -34.05
C GLY A 335 -15.75 -2.73 -34.48
N GLN A 336 -15.23 -3.59 -35.37
CA GLN A 336 -15.90 -4.77 -35.88
C GLN A 336 -15.40 -6.02 -35.16
N ILE A 337 -14.10 -6.22 -35.15
CA ILE A 337 -13.43 -7.34 -34.49
C ILE A 337 -13.04 -6.90 -33.08
N LEU A 338 -12.21 -5.86 -32.97
CA LEU A 338 -11.82 -5.27 -31.69
C LEU A 338 -12.19 -3.78 -31.65
N LYS A 339 -12.53 -3.29 -30.47
CA LYS A 339 -12.50 -1.85 -30.13
C LYS A 339 -11.08 -1.47 -29.67
N GLU A 340 -10.92 -0.26 -29.15
CA GLU A 340 -9.65 0.33 -28.71
C GLU A 340 -9.01 -0.51 -27.61
N THR A 341 -7.90 -1.20 -27.91
CA THR A 341 -7.37 -2.26 -27.02
C THR A 341 -6.77 -1.73 -25.72
N ALA A 342 -6.32 -0.47 -25.70
CA ALA A 342 -5.74 0.15 -24.51
C ALA A 342 -6.77 0.46 -23.41
N LEU A 343 -8.07 0.44 -23.74
CA LEU A 343 -9.13 0.75 -22.78
C LEU A 343 -9.51 -0.44 -21.90
N SER A 344 -9.12 -1.66 -22.27
CA SER A 344 -9.37 -2.85 -21.48
C SER A 344 -8.22 -3.07 -20.48
N LEU A 345 -8.60 -3.23 -19.22
CA LEU A 345 -7.65 -3.44 -18.13
C LEU A 345 -7.01 -4.82 -18.21
N ASP A 346 -7.80 -5.86 -18.44
CA ASP A 346 -7.33 -7.23 -18.53
C ASP A 346 -6.41 -7.45 -19.75
N VAL A 347 -6.65 -6.79 -20.90
CA VAL A 347 -5.71 -6.78 -22.04
C VAL A 347 -4.42 -6.06 -21.69
N THR A 348 -4.49 -4.89 -21.05
CA THR A 348 -3.28 -4.18 -20.60
C THR A 348 -2.45 -5.02 -19.62
N ALA A 349 -3.13 -5.67 -18.67
CA ALA A 349 -2.52 -6.55 -17.70
C ALA A 349 -1.95 -7.82 -18.35
N HIS A 350 -2.63 -8.37 -19.36
CA HIS A 350 -2.16 -9.46 -20.20
C HIS A 350 -0.84 -9.08 -20.89
N GLU A 351 -0.77 -7.92 -21.55
CA GLU A 351 0.45 -7.47 -22.22
C GLU A 351 1.60 -7.20 -21.22
N LEU A 352 1.33 -6.54 -20.10
CA LEU A 352 2.37 -6.34 -19.08
C LEU A 352 2.88 -7.67 -18.52
N THR A 353 2.00 -8.67 -18.39
CA THR A 353 2.34 -10.00 -17.89
C THR A 353 3.22 -10.79 -18.87
N HIS A 354 3.14 -10.54 -20.18
CA HIS A 354 4.16 -11.05 -21.10
C HIS A 354 5.55 -10.50 -20.76
N GLY A 355 5.65 -9.24 -20.32
CA GLY A 355 6.89 -8.66 -19.79
C GLY A 355 7.40 -9.35 -18.53
N VAL A 356 6.49 -9.65 -17.58
CA VAL A 356 6.80 -10.43 -16.37
C VAL A 356 7.29 -11.83 -16.74
N THR A 357 6.59 -12.51 -17.64
CA THR A 357 6.97 -13.84 -18.13
C THR A 357 8.33 -13.80 -18.83
N ASN A 358 8.57 -12.80 -19.68
CA ASN A 358 9.85 -12.62 -20.38
C ASN A 358 11.03 -12.37 -19.43
N SER A 359 10.84 -11.65 -18.32
CA SER A 359 11.88 -11.38 -17.32
C SER A 359 12.06 -12.49 -16.28
N THR A 360 11.16 -13.48 -16.26
CA THR A 360 11.17 -14.59 -15.28
C THR A 360 11.33 -15.96 -15.95
N SER A 361 10.24 -16.72 -16.17
CA SER A 361 10.28 -18.06 -16.78
C SER A 361 10.79 -18.06 -18.22
N ASN A 362 10.69 -16.92 -18.91
CA ASN A 362 11.09 -16.71 -20.29
C ASN A 362 10.47 -17.73 -21.26
N LEU A 363 9.19 -18.07 -21.03
CA LEU A 363 8.47 -19.06 -21.82
C LEU A 363 8.51 -18.73 -23.32
N VAL A 364 9.07 -19.64 -24.11
CA VAL A 364 9.19 -19.50 -25.56
C VAL A 364 7.79 -19.49 -26.15
N TYR A 365 7.50 -18.46 -26.95
CA TYR A 365 6.19 -18.18 -27.53
C TYR A 365 5.82 -19.12 -28.71
N GLN A 366 5.82 -20.42 -28.46
CA GLN A 366 5.39 -21.46 -29.41
C GLN A 366 4.97 -22.73 -28.67
N ARG A 367 4.12 -23.55 -29.30
CA ARG A 367 3.69 -24.86 -28.77
C ARG A 367 3.11 -24.73 -27.34
N GLU A 368 3.40 -25.71 -26.48
CA GLU A 368 2.90 -25.73 -25.09
C GLU A 368 3.51 -24.60 -24.25
N SER A 369 4.80 -24.30 -24.36
CA SER A 369 5.40 -23.18 -23.62
C SER A 369 4.76 -21.84 -23.99
N GLY A 370 4.42 -21.64 -25.27
CA GLY A 370 3.71 -20.44 -25.72
C GLY A 370 2.26 -20.44 -25.24
N ALA A 371 1.59 -21.58 -25.22
CA ALA A 371 0.25 -21.68 -24.66
C ALA A 371 0.20 -21.42 -23.15
N ILE A 372 1.25 -21.78 -22.42
CA ILE A 372 1.41 -21.44 -21.01
C ILE A 372 1.72 -19.95 -20.85
N ASN A 373 2.54 -19.37 -21.73
CA ASN A 373 2.82 -17.93 -21.74
C ASN A 373 1.51 -17.13 -21.88
N GLU A 374 0.70 -17.49 -22.87
CA GLU A 374 -0.66 -16.94 -23.06
C GLU A 374 -1.56 -17.14 -21.84
N ALA A 375 -1.60 -18.35 -21.29
CA ALA A 375 -2.44 -18.64 -20.13
C ALA A 375 -2.01 -17.85 -18.89
N MET A 376 -0.71 -17.63 -18.68
CA MET A 376 -0.23 -16.78 -17.58
C MET A 376 -0.73 -15.35 -17.76
N SER A 377 -0.61 -14.80 -18.97
CA SER A 377 -1.11 -13.46 -19.27
C SER A 377 -2.63 -13.35 -19.08
N ASP A 378 -3.41 -14.35 -19.48
CA ASP A 378 -4.86 -14.40 -19.21
C ASP A 378 -5.17 -14.47 -17.71
N ILE A 379 -4.47 -15.32 -16.96
CA ILE A 379 -4.67 -15.52 -15.51
C ILE A 379 -4.41 -14.22 -14.73
N PHE A 380 -3.30 -13.53 -15.01
CA PHE A 380 -2.99 -12.28 -14.31
C PHE A 380 -3.79 -11.09 -14.86
N GLY A 381 -4.25 -11.14 -16.11
CA GLY A 381 -5.25 -10.22 -16.65
C GLY A 381 -6.56 -10.28 -15.85
N ALA A 382 -7.14 -11.47 -15.79
CA ALA A 382 -8.35 -11.77 -15.00
C ALA A 382 -8.19 -11.41 -13.51
N GLY A 383 -7.05 -11.76 -12.93
CA GLY A 383 -6.73 -11.42 -11.54
C GLY A 383 -6.65 -9.92 -11.29
N THR A 384 -6.01 -9.16 -12.19
CA THR A 384 -5.90 -7.70 -12.08
C THR A 384 -7.28 -7.05 -12.15
N GLU A 385 -8.11 -7.48 -13.08
CA GLU A 385 -9.46 -6.95 -13.24
C GLU A 385 -10.33 -7.22 -12.01
N ALA A 386 -10.36 -8.47 -11.52
CA ALA A 386 -11.09 -8.83 -10.32
C ALA A 386 -10.61 -8.06 -9.08
N TRP A 387 -9.30 -7.79 -8.98
CA TRP A 387 -8.70 -6.99 -7.91
C TRP A 387 -9.15 -5.52 -7.97
N VAL A 388 -9.11 -4.89 -9.15
CA VAL A 388 -9.58 -3.50 -9.34
C VAL A 388 -11.08 -3.38 -9.10
N GLN A 389 -11.89 -4.32 -9.59
CA GLN A 389 -13.34 -4.33 -9.34
C GLN A 389 -13.65 -4.49 -7.85
N SER A 390 -12.88 -5.33 -7.13
CA SER A 390 -13.01 -5.49 -5.68
C SER A 390 -12.70 -4.18 -4.93
N LEU A 391 -11.65 -3.45 -5.33
CA LEU A 391 -11.32 -2.14 -4.76
C LEU A 391 -12.41 -1.10 -5.03
N ALA A 392 -12.98 -1.10 -6.24
CA ALA A 392 -14.05 -0.19 -6.60
C ALA A 392 -15.29 -0.36 -5.72
N LEU A 393 -15.64 -1.59 -5.33
CA LEU A 393 -16.73 -1.86 -4.36
C LEU A 393 -16.45 -1.29 -2.97
N GLU A 394 -15.17 -1.15 -2.60
CA GLU A 394 -14.71 -0.55 -1.34
C GLU A 394 -14.50 0.97 -1.44
N GLY A 395 -14.69 1.57 -2.63
CA GLY A 395 -14.40 2.99 -2.88
C GLY A 395 -12.91 3.35 -2.82
N LYS A 396 -12.03 2.40 -3.11
CA LYS A 396 -10.57 2.55 -3.07
C LYS A 396 -9.97 2.65 -4.47
N ASP A 397 -8.86 3.36 -4.57
CA ASP A 397 -8.00 3.42 -5.76
C ASP A 397 -6.94 2.29 -5.72
N PRO A 398 -6.44 1.79 -6.87
CA PRO A 398 -5.31 0.86 -6.91
C PRO A 398 -4.10 1.23 -6.05
N SER A 399 -3.83 2.52 -5.84
CA SER A 399 -2.72 2.97 -4.99
C SER A 399 -2.95 2.81 -3.48
N ASP A 400 -4.17 2.52 -3.04
CA ASP A 400 -4.53 2.40 -1.61
C ASP A 400 -4.18 1.03 -0.99
N GLY A 401 -3.67 0.09 -1.78
CA GLY A 401 -3.33 -1.26 -1.33
C GLY A 401 -4.28 -2.36 -1.81
N ASN A 402 -4.24 -3.52 -1.16
CA ASN A 402 -5.12 -4.64 -1.50
C ASN A 402 -6.55 -4.43 -0.98
N PRO A 403 -7.58 -4.94 -1.69
CA PRO A 403 -8.95 -4.95 -1.19
C PRO A 403 -9.03 -5.79 0.09
N ALA A 404 -9.89 -5.39 1.01
CA ALA A 404 -10.17 -6.18 2.20
C ALA A 404 -10.86 -7.51 1.82
N GLN A 405 -11.64 -7.51 0.74
CA GLN A 405 -12.26 -8.71 0.18
C GLN A 405 -11.99 -8.82 -1.33
N PHE A 406 -11.11 -9.74 -1.72
CA PHE A 406 -10.86 -10.04 -3.12
C PHE A 406 -11.91 -11.04 -3.63
N ARG A 407 -12.80 -10.56 -4.51
CA ARG A 407 -13.92 -11.31 -5.09
C ARG A 407 -13.70 -11.54 -6.58
N THR A 408 -14.37 -12.55 -7.12
CA THR A 408 -14.48 -12.78 -8.57
C THR A 408 -15.86 -12.37 -9.07
N PHE A 409 -15.94 -12.02 -10.34
CA PHE A 409 -17.14 -11.57 -11.04
C PHE A 409 -17.36 -12.41 -12.30
N ARG A 410 -18.46 -12.18 -13.03
CA ARG A 410 -18.68 -12.88 -14.30
C ARG A 410 -17.60 -12.49 -15.32
N GLU A 411 -17.32 -11.20 -15.36
CA GLU A 411 -16.40 -10.49 -16.23
C GLU A 411 -14.95 -10.96 -16.02
N THR A 412 -14.58 -11.31 -14.78
CA THR A 412 -13.27 -11.89 -14.44
C THR A 412 -12.87 -13.07 -15.33
N TRP A 413 -13.84 -13.83 -15.83
CA TRP A 413 -13.60 -15.04 -16.63
C TRP A 413 -13.75 -14.80 -18.15
N LEU A 414 -13.93 -13.55 -18.57
CA LEU A 414 -14.18 -13.11 -19.94
C LEU A 414 -13.05 -12.20 -20.43
N LEU A 415 -12.05 -12.76 -21.12
CA LEU A 415 -10.89 -11.95 -21.54
C LEU A 415 -11.23 -11.05 -22.72
N GLY A 416 -10.99 -9.75 -22.56
CA GLY A 416 -11.18 -8.69 -23.55
C GLY A 416 -12.64 -8.43 -23.91
N ASP A 417 -13.57 -8.63 -22.98
CA ASP A 417 -14.99 -8.36 -23.16
C ASP A 417 -15.29 -6.88 -23.43
N ASP A 418 -14.61 -5.97 -22.74
CA ASP A 418 -14.70 -4.52 -22.94
C ASP A 418 -14.43 -4.11 -24.40
N ILE A 419 -13.48 -4.80 -25.04
CA ILE A 419 -13.02 -4.50 -26.39
C ILE A 419 -13.60 -5.44 -27.46
N ALA A 420 -14.51 -6.35 -27.09
CA ALA A 420 -15.17 -7.23 -28.05
C ALA A 420 -16.00 -6.41 -29.05
N GLY A 421 -15.63 -6.48 -30.33
CA GLY A 421 -16.35 -5.83 -31.41
C GLY A 421 -17.61 -6.60 -31.83
N SER A 422 -18.44 -6.00 -32.69
CA SER A 422 -19.73 -6.58 -33.12
C SER A 422 -19.67 -7.95 -33.81
N GLN A 423 -18.48 -8.42 -34.22
CA GLN A 423 -18.25 -9.72 -34.85
C GLN A 423 -17.73 -10.79 -33.88
N LEU A 424 -17.37 -10.41 -32.65
CA LEU A 424 -17.03 -11.34 -31.57
C LEU A 424 -18.27 -11.66 -30.74
N GLY A 425 -18.13 -12.66 -29.86
CA GLY A 425 -19.12 -12.97 -28.83
C GLY A 425 -19.11 -11.94 -27.72
N GLU A 426 -19.31 -12.39 -26.48
CA GLU A 426 -19.17 -11.54 -25.29
C GLU A 426 -17.71 -11.16 -25.03
N ALA A 427 -16.75 -12.03 -25.40
CA ALA A 427 -15.33 -11.85 -25.11
C ALA A 427 -14.42 -12.41 -26.23
N LEU A 428 -13.11 -12.16 -26.16
CA LEU A 428 -12.12 -12.80 -27.03
C LEU A 428 -11.87 -14.25 -26.61
N ARG A 429 -11.79 -14.52 -25.31
CA ARG A 429 -11.60 -15.86 -24.72
C ARG A 429 -12.41 -16.00 -23.44
N TYR A 430 -12.75 -17.25 -23.11
CA TYR A 430 -13.54 -17.61 -21.94
C TYR A 430 -12.72 -18.56 -21.06
N MET A 431 -12.45 -18.20 -19.80
CA MET A 431 -11.66 -19.08 -18.92
C MET A 431 -12.50 -20.23 -18.36
N ASP A 432 -13.76 -19.96 -18.03
CA ASP A 432 -14.73 -20.90 -17.45
C ASP A 432 -15.28 -21.91 -18.48
N ASN A 433 -15.32 -21.50 -19.76
CA ASN A 433 -15.74 -22.35 -20.87
C ASN A 433 -14.96 -22.06 -22.17
N PRO A 434 -13.68 -22.45 -22.28
CA PRO A 434 -12.81 -22.03 -23.39
C PRO A 434 -13.35 -22.32 -24.79
N THR A 435 -14.11 -23.40 -24.98
CA THR A 435 -14.63 -23.75 -26.31
C THR A 435 -15.71 -22.81 -26.84
N GLU A 436 -16.20 -21.87 -26.02
CA GLU A 436 -17.26 -20.92 -26.38
C GLU A 436 -16.82 -19.90 -27.44
N ASP A 437 -15.52 -19.57 -27.49
CA ASP A 437 -14.94 -18.76 -28.57
C ASP A 437 -14.85 -19.50 -29.93
N GLY A 438 -15.16 -20.80 -29.94
CA GLY A 438 -15.16 -21.67 -31.12
C GLY A 438 -13.77 -22.11 -31.60
N ARG A 439 -12.69 -21.82 -30.87
CA ARG A 439 -11.30 -22.09 -31.27
C ARG A 439 -10.45 -22.71 -30.16
N SER A 440 -10.64 -22.27 -28.92
CA SER A 440 -9.80 -22.68 -27.80
C SER A 440 -10.13 -24.09 -27.32
N ALA A 441 -9.09 -24.82 -26.93
CA ALA A 441 -9.20 -26.13 -26.32
C ALA A 441 -9.30 -25.98 -24.80
N ASP A 442 -10.08 -26.84 -24.17
CA ASP A 442 -10.25 -26.91 -22.70
C ASP A 442 -9.78 -28.28 -22.14
N TYR A 443 -9.40 -29.22 -23.03
CA TYR A 443 -9.03 -30.59 -22.69
C TYR A 443 -7.78 -31.03 -23.44
N TYR A 444 -6.73 -31.42 -22.71
CA TYR A 444 -5.38 -31.65 -23.24
C TYR A 444 -5.28 -32.69 -24.38
N PRO A 445 -6.01 -33.81 -24.35
CA PRO A 445 -6.06 -34.74 -25.49
C PRO A 445 -6.67 -34.16 -26.79
N GLU A 446 -7.44 -33.08 -26.69
CA GLU A 446 -8.09 -32.38 -27.83
C GLU A 446 -7.33 -31.13 -28.27
N ARG A 447 -6.15 -30.85 -27.69
CA ARG A 447 -5.36 -29.66 -28.01
C ARG A 447 -5.00 -29.55 -29.50
N ASN A 448 -4.96 -28.32 -29.99
CA ASN A 448 -4.63 -27.99 -31.37
C ASN A 448 -3.13 -28.20 -31.65
N TYR A 449 -2.82 -28.59 -32.89
CA TYR A 449 -1.45 -28.67 -33.41
C TYR A 449 -0.42 -29.52 -32.61
N PRO A 450 -0.74 -30.74 -32.13
CA PRO A 450 0.18 -31.50 -31.28
C PRO A 450 1.50 -31.91 -31.95
N ASN A 451 1.57 -31.89 -33.30
CA ASN A 451 2.75 -32.27 -34.09
C ASN A 451 3.03 -31.30 -35.26
N CYS A 452 2.98 -30.00 -34.99
CA CYS A 452 3.22 -28.91 -35.96
C CYS A 452 4.69 -28.43 -36.02
N THR A 453 4.99 -27.59 -37.01
CA THR A 453 6.15 -26.67 -37.00
C THR A 453 5.64 -25.25 -36.75
N PRO A 454 6.12 -24.52 -35.72
CA PRO A 454 5.63 -23.18 -35.37
C PRO A 454 5.78 -22.18 -36.51
N ASN A 455 4.73 -21.38 -36.74
CA ASN A 455 4.74 -20.20 -37.60
C ASN A 455 3.50 -19.34 -37.31
N SER A 456 3.46 -18.11 -37.82
CA SER A 456 2.33 -17.20 -37.59
C SER A 456 0.98 -17.71 -38.12
N SER A 457 0.97 -18.49 -39.21
CA SER A 457 -0.30 -18.97 -39.81
C SER A 457 -0.98 -20.11 -39.03
N ASN A 458 -0.24 -20.79 -38.16
CA ASN A 458 -0.78 -21.80 -37.25
C ASN A 458 -0.67 -21.35 -35.79
N ASP A 459 -0.64 -20.04 -35.58
CA ASP A 459 -0.62 -19.45 -34.23
C ASP A 459 0.54 -19.96 -33.38
N ASN A 460 1.73 -20.04 -33.98
CA ASN A 460 2.93 -20.64 -33.38
C ASN A 460 2.68 -22.02 -32.75
N CYS A 461 1.84 -22.83 -33.40
CA CYS A 461 1.30 -24.09 -32.89
C CYS A 461 0.18 -23.97 -31.84
N GLY A 462 -0.72 -23.01 -32.04
CA GLY A 462 -1.94 -22.83 -31.26
C GLY A 462 -1.69 -22.28 -29.86
N VAL A 463 -0.80 -21.30 -29.69
CA VAL A 463 -0.51 -20.71 -28.38
C VAL A 463 -1.78 -20.10 -27.76
N HIS A 464 -2.53 -19.28 -28.49
CA HIS A 464 -3.78 -18.68 -28.00
C HIS A 464 -4.91 -19.71 -27.90
N THR A 465 -4.90 -20.74 -28.74
CA THR A 465 -5.97 -21.75 -28.71
C THR A 465 -5.77 -22.79 -27.61
N ASN A 466 -4.54 -23.12 -27.25
CA ASN A 466 -4.26 -24.16 -26.26
C ASN A 466 -4.14 -23.60 -24.85
N SER A 467 -4.01 -22.27 -24.67
CA SER A 467 -4.02 -21.61 -23.36
C SER A 467 -5.31 -21.88 -22.59
N GLY A 468 -6.44 -22.05 -23.30
CA GLY A 468 -7.74 -22.42 -22.73
C GLY A 468 -7.69 -23.64 -21.78
N ILE A 469 -6.77 -24.59 -21.98
CA ILE A 469 -6.59 -25.76 -21.10
C ILE A 469 -6.13 -25.31 -19.71
N ALA A 470 -5.15 -24.42 -19.63
CA ALA A 470 -4.65 -23.88 -18.38
C ALA A 470 -5.61 -22.83 -17.79
N ASN A 471 -6.27 -22.04 -18.63
CA ASN A 471 -7.30 -21.09 -18.18
C ASN A 471 -8.44 -21.83 -17.45
N LEU A 472 -8.95 -22.93 -18.01
CA LEU A 472 -9.99 -23.73 -17.36
C LEU A 472 -9.48 -24.38 -16.06
N ALA A 473 -8.25 -24.89 -16.05
CA ALA A 473 -7.67 -25.42 -14.82
C ALA A 473 -7.58 -24.34 -13.72
N PHE A 474 -7.17 -23.12 -14.07
CA PHE A 474 -7.13 -22.00 -13.14
C PHE A 474 -8.53 -21.60 -12.64
N TYR A 475 -9.51 -21.48 -13.54
CA TYR A 475 -10.90 -21.23 -13.17
C TYR A 475 -11.42 -22.26 -12.15
N LEU A 476 -11.24 -23.56 -12.43
CA LEU A 476 -11.68 -24.64 -11.53
C LEU A 476 -10.93 -24.63 -10.19
N LEU A 477 -9.72 -24.07 -10.11
CA LEU A 477 -9.03 -23.88 -8.83
C LEU A 477 -9.67 -22.77 -8.01
N CYS A 478 -10.02 -21.67 -8.66
CA CYS A 478 -10.63 -20.53 -8.00
C CYS A 478 -12.03 -20.87 -7.50
N GLU A 479 -12.89 -21.40 -8.40
CA GLU A 479 -14.33 -21.57 -8.19
C GLU A 479 -14.74 -23.01 -7.82
N GLY A 480 -13.84 -23.98 -7.98
CA GLY A 480 -14.15 -25.39 -7.80
C GLY A 480 -15.04 -25.97 -8.92
N GLY A 481 -15.59 -27.15 -8.67
CA GLY A 481 -16.55 -27.80 -9.56
C GLY A 481 -15.92 -28.82 -10.51
N SER A 482 -16.51 -28.96 -11.71
CA SER A 482 -16.11 -29.98 -12.68
C SER A 482 -16.02 -29.43 -14.09
N HIS A 483 -15.25 -30.11 -14.94
CA HIS A 483 -15.07 -29.73 -16.33
C HIS A 483 -16.43 -29.45 -17.03
N PRO A 484 -16.63 -28.27 -17.66
CA PRO A 484 -17.94 -27.81 -18.14
C PRO A 484 -18.57 -28.73 -19.21
N ARG A 485 -17.73 -29.32 -20.07
CA ARG A 485 -18.16 -30.32 -21.06
C ARG A 485 -18.16 -31.78 -20.56
N GLY A 486 -17.92 -32.02 -19.28
CA GLY A 486 -17.89 -33.36 -18.67
C GLY A 486 -16.85 -34.32 -19.28
N LYS A 487 -15.68 -33.80 -19.70
CA LYS A 487 -14.60 -34.63 -20.30
C LYS A 487 -13.97 -35.60 -19.30
N THR A 488 -13.99 -35.21 -18.03
CA THR A 488 -13.58 -36.02 -16.89
C THR A 488 -14.66 -35.94 -15.81
N ASN A 489 -14.64 -36.87 -14.85
CA ASN A 489 -15.53 -36.86 -13.69
C ASN A 489 -14.83 -36.29 -12.44
N VAL A 490 -13.72 -35.57 -12.63
CA VAL A 490 -12.92 -35.03 -11.52
C VAL A 490 -13.67 -33.84 -10.94
N GLN A 491 -13.80 -33.83 -9.61
CA GLN A 491 -14.35 -32.71 -8.84
C GLN A 491 -13.18 -31.97 -8.21
N VAL A 492 -13.00 -30.71 -8.58
CA VAL A 492 -11.94 -29.83 -8.08
C VAL A 492 -12.49 -29.05 -6.89
N PRO A 493 -11.84 -29.11 -5.70
CA PRO A 493 -12.19 -28.24 -4.60
C PRO A 493 -11.72 -26.80 -4.88
N ALA A 494 -12.55 -25.82 -4.55
CA ALA A 494 -12.22 -24.40 -4.66
C ALA A 494 -11.16 -24.02 -3.62
N ILE A 495 -10.21 -23.16 -4.01
CA ILE A 495 -9.20 -22.58 -3.11
C ILE A 495 -9.24 -21.04 -3.09
N GLY A 496 -10.10 -20.44 -3.91
CA GLY A 496 -10.23 -18.99 -4.06
C GLY A 496 -9.11 -18.35 -4.90
N ILE A 497 -9.44 -17.21 -5.52
CA ILE A 497 -8.57 -16.54 -6.49
C ILE A 497 -7.24 -16.06 -5.90
N VAL A 498 -7.23 -15.57 -4.65
CA VAL A 498 -6.01 -15.07 -4.00
C VAL A 498 -4.94 -16.15 -3.92
N LYS A 499 -5.28 -17.32 -3.36
CA LYS A 499 -4.34 -18.43 -3.23
C LYS A 499 -3.91 -18.95 -4.60
N ALA A 500 -4.85 -19.07 -5.54
CA ALA A 500 -4.55 -19.51 -6.89
C ALA A 500 -3.56 -18.54 -7.59
N LEU A 501 -3.76 -17.23 -7.48
CA LEU A 501 -2.85 -16.22 -8.04
C LEU A 501 -1.45 -16.30 -7.42
N HIS A 502 -1.32 -16.43 -6.09
CA HIS A 502 -0.01 -16.58 -5.46
C HIS A 502 0.71 -17.88 -5.88
N ILE A 503 -0.02 -18.99 -6.04
CA ILE A 503 0.55 -20.24 -6.55
C ILE A 503 1.05 -20.06 -7.97
N PHE A 504 0.24 -19.47 -8.87
CA PHE A 504 0.62 -19.26 -10.26
C PHE A 504 1.72 -18.21 -10.43
N TYR A 505 1.78 -17.20 -9.55
CA TYR A 505 2.85 -16.21 -9.56
C TYR A 505 4.18 -16.86 -9.24
N GLU A 506 4.27 -17.62 -8.14
CA GLU A 506 5.49 -18.36 -7.81
C GLU A 506 5.83 -19.37 -8.92
N THR A 507 4.83 -20.03 -9.48
CA THR A 507 5.00 -20.96 -10.60
C THR A 507 5.68 -20.28 -11.79
N ASN A 508 5.16 -19.14 -12.25
CA ASN A 508 5.71 -18.41 -13.38
C ASN A 508 7.05 -17.73 -13.04
N ALA A 509 7.13 -17.05 -11.90
CA ALA A 509 8.27 -16.22 -11.55
C ALA A 509 9.50 -17.02 -11.09
N GLN A 510 9.29 -18.20 -10.47
CA GLN A 510 10.34 -18.91 -9.74
C GLN A 510 10.57 -20.35 -10.20
N LEU A 511 9.57 -21.02 -10.78
CA LEU A 511 9.62 -22.47 -10.99
C LEU A 511 9.62 -22.91 -12.46
N LEU A 512 8.98 -22.16 -13.35
CA LEU A 512 8.92 -22.48 -14.78
C LEU A 512 10.20 -22.07 -15.52
N THR A 513 10.45 -22.76 -16.64
CA THR A 513 11.55 -22.48 -17.55
C THR A 513 11.04 -22.29 -18.97
N SER A 514 11.91 -21.79 -19.85
CA SER A 514 11.52 -21.29 -21.16
C SER A 514 10.82 -22.31 -22.07
N ASN A 515 11.14 -23.60 -21.96
CA ASN A 515 10.53 -24.66 -22.78
C ASN A 515 9.51 -25.51 -22.02
N ALA A 516 8.98 -25.02 -20.90
CA ALA A 516 8.05 -25.79 -20.07
C ALA A 516 6.85 -26.30 -20.88
N THR A 517 6.45 -27.53 -20.57
CA THR A 517 5.27 -28.20 -21.10
C THR A 517 4.10 -28.08 -20.12
N PHE A 518 2.90 -28.49 -20.52
CA PHE A 518 1.77 -28.51 -19.59
C PHE A 518 1.99 -29.49 -18.41
N GLU A 519 2.80 -30.54 -18.60
CA GLU A 519 3.20 -31.42 -17.51
C GLU A 519 4.17 -30.74 -16.54
N ASP A 520 5.11 -29.91 -17.03
CA ASP A 520 5.98 -29.10 -16.17
C ASP A 520 5.17 -28.09 -15.37
N LEU A 521 4.19 -27.42 -16.00
CA LEU A 521 3.27 -26.51 -15.32
C LEU A 521 2.48 -27.20 -14.20
N ARG A 522 2.03 -28.44 -14.42
CA ARG A 522 1.36 -29.23 -13.38
C ARG A 522 2.25 -29.41 -12.15
N TYR A 523 3.49 -29.85 -12.33
CA TYR A 523 4.37 -30.13 -11.18
C TYR A 523 4.95 -28.86 -10.55
N ALA A 524 5.23 -27.81 -11.33
CA ALA A 524 5.68 -26.52 -10.83
C ALA A 524 4.60 -25.87 -9.95
N SER A 525 3.35 -25.82 -10.43
CA SER A 525 2.22 -25.31 -9.62
C SER A 525 1.91 -26.15 -8.39
N ALA A 526 2.05 -27.48 -8.48
CA ALA A 526 1.93 -28.34 -7.31
C ALA A 526 3.03 -28.05 -6.28
N GLN A 527 4.26 -27.81 -6.73
CA GLN A 527 5.37 -27.47 -5.84
C GLN A 527 5.19 -26.08 -5.21
N ALA A 528 4.70 -25.07 -5.94
CA ALA A 528 4.33 -23.78 -5.37
C ALA A 528 3.24 -23.92 -4.28
N ALA A 529 2.21 -24.75 -4.52
CA ALA A 529 1.21 -25.04 -3.49
C ALA A 529 1.81 -25.74 -2.26
N VAL A 530 2.78 -26.63 -2.43
CA VAL A 530 3.53 -27.23 -1.31
C VAL A 530 4.36 -26.18 -0.57
N ASN A 531 5.01 -25.26 -1.28
CA ASN A 531 5.85 -24.22 -0.68
C ASN A 531 5.02 -23.29 0.22
N GLN A 532 3.80 -22.97 -0.20
CA GLN A 532 2.93 -22.02 0.49
C GLN A 532 2.04 -22.69 1.55
N PHE A 533 1.56 -23.92 1.32
CA PHE A 533 0.51 -24.55 2.14
C PHE A 533 0.85 -25.96 2.64
N GLY A 534 1.90 -26.60 2.11
CA GLY A 534 2.33 -27.95 2.48
C GLY A 534 1.75 -29.09 1.63
N GLU A 535 2.38 -30.26 1.66
CA GLU A 535 2.06 -31.41 0.78
C GLU A 535 0.75 -32.15 1.10
N ASN A 536 0.16 -31.88 2.27
CA ASN A 536 -1.12 -32.45 2.70
C ASN A 536 -2.25 -31.41 2.71
N SER A 537 -2.05 -30.27 2.03
CA SER A 537 -3.01 -29.17 2.02
C SER A 537 -4.14 -29.37 1.01
N CYS A 538 -5.23 -28.63 1.19
CA CYS A 538 -6.32 -28.60 0.23
C CYS A 538 -5.87 -28.00 -1.10
N GLU A 539 -4.96 -27.02 -1.06
CA GLU A 539 -4.39 -26.33 -2.21
C GLU A 539 -3.57 -27.26 -3.09
N TYR A 540 -2.73 -28.10 -2.49
CA TYR A 540 -1.98 -29.13 -3.23
C TYR A 540 -2.93 -30.10 -3.93
N VAL A 541 -3.95 -30.59 -3.21
CA VAL A 541 -4.94 -31.53 -3.76
C VAL A 541 -5.79 -30.87 -4.86
N ALA A 542 -6.19 -29.61 -4.69
CA ALA A 542 -6.92 -28.84 -5.68
C ALA A 542 -6.13 -28.71 -6.98
N ILE A 543 -4.86 -28.30 -6.89
CA ILE A 543 -3.94 -28.20 -8.04
C ILE A 543 -3.88 -29.51 -8.81
N MET A 544 -3.64 -30.62 -8.12
CA MET A 544 -3.52 -31.92 -8.78
C MET A 544 -4.84 -32.34 -9.44
N LYS A 545 -5.98 -32.06 -8.81
CA LYS A 545 -7.30 -32.34 -9.36
C LYS A 545 -7.67 -31.44 -10.54
N ALA A 546 -7.31 -30.16 -10.53
CA ALA A 546 -7.57 -29.26 -11.65
C ALA A 546 -6.85 -29.71 -12.93
N TRP A 547 -5.59 -30.11 -12.81
CA TRP A 547 -4.84 -30.68 -13.93
C TRP A 547 -5.39 -32.02 -14.41
N ASP A 548 -5.85 -32.88 -13.48
CA ASP A 548 -6.58 -34.11 -13.82
C ASP A 548 -7.90 -33.79 -14.55
N ALA A 549 -8.61 -32.73 -14.15
CA ALA A 549 -9.89 -32.35 -14.73
C ALA A 549 -9.78 -31.96 -16.21
N VAL A 550 -8.71 -31.28 -16.60
CA VAL A 550 -8.41 -30.88 -17.99
C VAL A 550 -7.56 -31.90 -18.77
N GLY A 551 -7.30 -33.08 -18.19
CA GLY A 551 -6.69 -34.21 -18.89
C GLY A 551 -5.16 -34.18 -19.01
N ILE A 552 -4.46 -33.35 -18.22
CA ILE A 552 -3.00 -33.34 -18.12
C ILE A 552 -2.61 -34.37 -17.08
N ASN A 553 -2.31 -35.60 -17.51
CA ASN A 553 -2.04 -36.71 -16.59
C ASN A 553 -0.73 -36.53 -15.81
N GLY A 554 -0.71 -36.96 -14.54
CA GLY A 554 0.50 -37.04 -13.71
C GLY A 554 0.37 -38.08 -12.61
N SER A 555 1.49 -38.63 -12.13
CA SER A 555 1.46 -39.63 -11.05
C SER A 555 1.47 -38.94 -9.69
N TRP A 556 0.41 -39.15 -8.91
CA TRP A 556 0.32 -38.67 -7.53
C TRP A 556 -0.58 -39.59 -6.70
N THR A 557 -0.50 -39.46 -5.38
CA THR A 557 -1.40 -40.16 -4.46
C THR A 557 -2.08 -39.11 -3.62
N ASP A 558 -3.40 -39.14 -3.58
CA ASP A 558 -4.16 -38.27 -2.69
C ASP A 558 -3.70 -38.55 -1.25
N PRO A 559 -3.16 -37.54 -0.53
CA PRO A 559 -2.72 -37.72 0.85
C PRO A 559 -3.86 -38.05 1.82
N GLY A 560 -5.12 -38.06 1.34
CA GLY A 560 -6.31 -38.23 2.16
C GLY A 560 -6.62 -36.97 2.96
N ALA A 561 -6.13 -35.82 2.49
CA ALA A 561 -6.56 -34.54 3.01
C ALA A 561 -8.08 -34.46 2.84
N ASN A 562 -8.79 -34.15 3.93
CA ASN A 562 -10.24 -33.99 3.87
C ASN A 562 -10.55 -32.66 3.20
N CYS A 563 -10.27 -32.56 1.90
CA CYS A 563 -10.55 -31.40 1.07
C CYS A 563 -12.03 -31.30 0.71
N GLY A 564 -12.90 -31.91 1.54
CA GLY A 564 -14.29 -31.54 1.63
C GLY A 564 -14.36 -30.18 2.31
N GLY A 565 -13.95 -29.13 1.58
CA GLY A 565 -14.79 -27.95 1.61
C GLY A 565 -16.14 -28.43 1.07
N PRO A 566 -17.26 -28.13 1.75
CA PRO A 566 -18.55 -28.30 1.14
C PRO A 566 -18.54 -27.53 -0.20
N THR A 567 -19.36 -27.94 -1.17
CA THR A 567 -19.85 -26.93 -2.11
C THR A 567 -20.29 -25.76 -1.25
N ASN A 568 -19.76 -24.54 -1.45
CA ASN A 568 -20.26 -23.39 -0.69
C ASN A 568 -21.77 -23.37 -0.90
N ASP A 569 -22.49 -23.88 0.09
CA ASP A 569 -23.92 -24.09 0.04
C ASP A 569 -24.47 -22.73 0.42
N PRO A 570 -25.11 -22.00 -0.52
CA PRO A 570 -25.49 -20.62 -0.28
C PRO A 570 -26.22 -20.49 1.07
N PRO A 571 -25.97 -19.42 1.84
CA PRO A 571 -26.58 -19.24 3.15
C PRO A 571 -28.09 -19.30 2.98
N ALA A 572 -28.84 -19.76 3.99
CA ALA A 572 -30.29 -19.66 3.95
C ALA A 572 -30.71 -18.28 4.49
N ALA A 573 -31.19 -17.41 3.59
CA ALA A 573 -31.72 -16.10 3.95
C ALA A 573 -33.06 -16.24 4.70
N ALA A 574 -33.11 -15.77 5.95
CA ALA A 574 -34.32 -15.76 6.75
C ALA A 574 -34.37 -14.54 7.68
N PHE A 575 -35.52 -13.88 7.72
CA PHE A 575 -35.76 -12.80 8.66
C PHE A 575 -37.16 -12.81 9.25
N SER A 576 -37.27 -12.14 10.38
CA SER A 576 -38.53 -11.70 10.97
C SER A 576 -38.56 -10.18 11.05
N PHE A 577 -39.74 -9.61 11.19
CA PHE A 577 -39.91 -8.17 11.32
C PHE A 577 -41.00 -7.83 12.33
N SER A 578 -40.92 -6.63 12.89
CA SER A 578 -41.97 -6.02 13.70
C SER A 578 -42.19 -4.59 13.22
N THR A 579 -43.45 -4.15 13.21
CA THR A 579 -43.85 -2.80 12.80
C THR A 579 -44.49 -2.07 13.98
N ASP A 580 -44.16 -0.79 14.12
CA ASP A 580 -44.80 0.16 15.04
C ASP A 580 -45.14 1.42 14.24
N GLY A 581 -46.42 1.59 13.89
CA GLY A 581 -46.86 2.59 12.92
C GLY A 581 -46.16 2.42 11.56
N LEU A 582 -45.37 3.44 11.18
CA LEU A 582 -44.59 3.47 9.94
C LEU A 582 -43.14 2.99 10.11
N ASP A 583 -42.69 2.72 11.34
CA ASP A 583 -41.36 2.18 11.61
C ASP A 583 -41.37 0.66 11.60
N ALA A 584 -40.35 0.06 10.97
CA ALA A 584 -40.15 -1.38 10.93
C ALA A 584 -38.74 -1.74 11.42
N THR A 585 -38.66 -2.73 12.29
CA THR A 585 -37.40 -3.39 12.69
C THR A 585 -37.34 -4.76 12.04
N PHE A 586 -36.19 -5.07 11.45
CA PHE A 586 -35.90 -6.32 10.75
C PHE A 586 -34.79 -7.07 11.47
N ASP A 587 -35.01 -8.36 11.70
CA ASP A 587 -34.09 -9.25 12.40
C ASP A 587 -33.77 -10.47 11.52
N ALA A 588 -32.54 -10.51 11.01
CA ALA A 588 -32.00 -11.59 10.20
C ALA A 588 -31.23 -12.65 11.00
N SER A 589 -31.31 -12.66 12.33
CA SER A 589 -30.63 -13.65 13.19
C SER A 589 -31.07 -15.10 12.92
N ALA A 590 -32.20 -15.29 12.25
CA ALA A 590 -32.67 -16.59 11.78
C ALA A 590 -31.97 -17.07 10.50
N SER A 591 -31.24 -16.21 9.80
CA SER A 591 -30.42 -16.63 8.65
C SER A 591 -29.31 -17.55 9.13
N SER A 592 -29.01 -18.58 8.34
CA SER A 592 -28.04 -19.59 8.73
C SER A 592 -27.23 -20.02 7.53
N ASP A 593 -25.95 -20.23 7.76
CA ASP A 593 -25.09 -20.90 6.81
C ASP A 593 -24.79 -22.31 7.38
N SER A 594 -25.04 -23.34 6.58
CA SER A 594 -24.85 -24.74 6.99
C SER A 594 -23.39 -25.18 6.98
N ASP A 595 -22.54 -24.41 6.32
CA ASP A 595 -21.22 -24.84 5.92
C ASP A 595 -20.12 -23.80 6.23
N GLY A 596 -20.54 -22.56 6.50
CA GLY A 596 -19.72 -21.49 7.07
C GLY A 596 -20.48 -20.59 8.07
N THR A 597 -20.28 -19.29 7.89
CA THR A 597 -20.79 -18.17 8.69
C THR A 597 -21.23 -17.05 7.76
N ILE A 598 -22.32 -16.37 8.10
CA ILE A 598 -22.78 -15.20 7.34
C ILE A 598 -21.85 -14.01 7.61
N SER A 599 -21.21 -13.51 6.57
CA SER A 599 -20.29 -12.38 6.60
C SER A 599 -20.99 -11.03 6.38
N GLN A 600 -22.15 -11.01 5.69
CA GLN A 600 -22.88 -9.79 5.38
C GLN A 600 -24.41 -9.98 5.35
N TYR A 601 -25.11 -8.91 5.73
CA TYR A 601 -26.56 -8.76 5.62
C TYR A 601 -26.84 -7.42 4.91
N ALA A 602 -27.56 -7.47 3.79
CA ALA A 602 -27.97 -6.30 3.01
C ALA A 602 -29.50 -6.28 2.84
N TRP A 603 -30.10 -5.12 3.04
CA TRP A 603 -31.55 -4.92 3.01
C TRP A 603 -31.95 -3.97 1.88
N ASN A 604 -33.03 -4.31 1.19
CA ASN A 604 -33.79 -3.41 0.35
C ASN A 604 -35.20 -3.32 0.91
N PHE A 605 -35.61 -2.12 1.35
CA PHE A 605 -36.88 -1.94 2.07
C PHE A 605 -38.10 -1.83 1.15
N GLY A 606 -37.91 -1.86 -0.18
CA GLY A 606 -38.99 -1.90 -1.16
C GLY A 606 -39.60 -0.53 -1.50
N ASP A 607 -39.03 0.56 -0.98
CA ASP A 607 -39.43 1.95 -1.23
C ASP A 607 -38.33 2.79 -1.92
N GLY A 608 -37.24 2.14 -2.32
CA GLY A 608 -36.05 2.78 -2.91
C GLY A 608 -34.88 2.96 -1.93
N ASN A 609 -35.09 2.71 -0.64
CA ASN A 609 -34.04 2.77 0.39
C ASN A 609 -33.42 1.39 0.67
N SER A 610 -32.21 1.40 1.25
CA SER A 610 -31.44 0.21 1.59
C SER A 610 -30.84 0.30 3.00
N GLY A 611 -30.42 -0.84 3.55
CA GLY A 611 -29.78 -0.93 4.86
C GLY A 611 -28.79 -2.09 4.94
N SER A 612 -28.07 -2.20 6.05
CA SER A 612 -27.11 -3.29 6.31
C SER A 612 -27.16 -3.74 7.77
N GLY A 613 -26.50 -4.88 8.06
CA GLY A 613 -26.39 -5.45 9.40
C GLY A 613 -27.45 -6.50 9.72
N GLN A 614 -27.13 -7.39 10.67
CA GLN A 614 -28.01 -8.50 11.07
C GLN A 614 -29.35 -8.02 11.65
N ILE A 615 -29.34 -6.87 12.34
CA ILE A 615 -30.54 -6.13 12.75
C ILE A 615 -30.53 -4.79 12.02
N SER A 616 -31.65 -4.42 11.40
CA SER A 616 -31.79 -3.15 10.69
C SER A 616 -33.15 -2.52 10.97
N THR A 617 -33.25 -1.20 10.90
CA THR A 617 -34.48 -0.44 11.15
C THR A 617 -34.75 0.50 9.98
N HIS A 618 -36.02 0.65 9.59
CA HIS A 618 -36.42 1.55 8.51
C HIS A 618 -37.76 2.21 8.78
N ALA A 619 -37.86 3.51 8.45
CA ALA A 619 -39.06 4.32 8.58
C ALA A 619 -39.69 4.55 7.20
N TYR A 620 -40.93 4.13 7.01
CA TYR A 620 -41.65 4.29 5.75
C TYR A 620 -42.37 5.64 5.68
N ALA A 621 -42.34 6.29 4.52
CA ALA A 621 -42.95 7.60 4.33
C ALA A 621 -44.48 7.59 4.24
N ALA A 622 -45.11 6.43 4.01
CA ALA A 622 -46.55 6.28 3.86
C ALA A 622 -47.04 4.91 4.35
N ASP A 623 -48.32 4.82 4.67
CA ASP A 623 -48.98 3.54 4.93
C ASP A 623 -48.97 2.69 3.65
N GLY A 624 -48.68 1.40 3.80
CA GLY A 624 -48.46 0.58 2.63
C GLY A 624 -47.95 -0.81 2.92
N SER A 625 -47.90 -1.61 1.85
CA SER A 625 -47.26 -2.92 1.86
C SER A 625 -46.03 -2.87 0.96
N TYR A 626 -44.86 -3.14 1.54
CA TYR A 626 -43.56 -3.03 0.90
C TYR A 626 -42.92 -4.41 0.75
N GLN A 627 -42.26 -4.64 -0.38
CA GLN A 627 -41.54 -5.89 -0.66
C GLN A 627 -40.11 -5.77 -0.13
N VAL A 628 -39.89 -6.20 1.11
CA VAL A 628 -38.57 -6.12 1.75
C VAL A 628 -37.75 -7.34 1.38
N THR A 629 -36.56 -7.11 0.85
CA THR A 629 -35.62 -8.17 0.46
C THR A 629 -34.38 -8.12 1.34
N LEU A 630 -34.07 -9.24 1.99
CA LEU A 630 -32.78 -9.50 2.63
C LEU A 630 -31.92 -10.29 1.66
N THR A 631 -30.69 -9.83 1.43
CA THR A 631 -29.63 -10.60 0.80
C THR A 631 -28.56 -10.88 1.86
N VAL A 632 -28.22 -12.15 2.07
CA VAL A 632 -27.12 -12.57 2.95
C VAL A 632 -25.98 -13.14 2.13
N THR A 633 -24.75 -12.87 2.58
CA THR A 633 -23.51 -13.38 1.98
C THR A 633 -22.73 -14.14 3.03
N ASP A 634 -22.25 -15.34 2.71
CA ASP A 634 -21.39 -16.11 3.61
C ASP A 634 -19.92 -15.68 3.57
N ASN A 635 -19.06 -16.31 4.38
CA ASN A 635 -17.63 -16.05 4.44
C ASN A 635 -16.84 -16.56 3.24
N ASP A 636 -17.46 -17.35 2.37
CA ASP A 636 -16.89 -17.94 1.16
C ASP A 636 -17.49 -17.32 -0.12
N GLY A 637 -18.30 -16.26 0.03
CA GLY A 637 -18.79 -15.37 -1.02
C GLY A 637 -20.14 -15.75 -1.66
N ALA A 638 -20.77 -16.87 -1.32
CA ALA A 638 -22.08 -17.21 -1.89
C ALA A 638 -23.20 -16.41 -1.22
N VAL A 639 -24.29 -16.27 -1.97
CA VAL A 639 -25.40 -15.37 -1.63
C VAL A 639 -26.74 -16.08 -1.74
N ASP A 640 -27.64 -15.71 -0.84
CA ASP A 640 -29.06 -16.04 -0.96
C ASP A 640 -29.90 -14.82 -0.61
N ALA A 641 -31.12 -14.77 -1.14
CA ALA A 641 -32.02 -13.68 -0.90
C ALA A 641 -33.44 -14.18 -0.61
N THR A 642 -34.09 -13.54 0.35
CA THR A 642 -35.50 -13.79 0.67
C THR A 642 -36.27 -12.48 0.71
N THR A 643 -37.51 -12.52 0.20
CA THR A 643 -38.40 -11.35 0.16
C THR A 643 -39.67 -11.63 0.95
N GLN A 644 -40.06 -10.72 1.84
CA GLN A 644 -41.35 -10.75 2.52
C GLN A 644 -42.11 -9.44 2.32
N THR A 645 -43.44 -9.52 2.28
CA THR A 645 -44.30 -8.34 2.28
C THR A 645 -44.46 -7.83 3.70
N VAL A 646 -43.98 -6.61 3.96
CA VAL A 646 -44.14 -5.91 5.23
C VAL A 646 -45.22 -4.85 5.06
N THR A 647 -46.30 -4.99 5.82
CA THR A 647 -47.37 -3.99 5.88
C THR A 647 -47.15 -3.09 7.08
N VAL A 648 -46.90 -1.81 6.83
CA VAL A 648 -46.92 -0.77 7.84
C VAL A 648 -48.23 -0.01 7.72
N SER A 649 -48.88 0.24 8.85
CA SER A 649 -50.08 1.07 8.91
C SER A 649 -50.01 1.97 10.12
N ASP A 650 -50.30 3.24 9.90
CA ASP A 650 -50.58 4.18 10.97
C ASP A 650 -51.95 3.81 11.59
N ASP A 651 -51.95 2.96 12.63
CA ASP A 651 -53.15 2.30 13.15
C ASP A 651 -53.97 3.15 14.13
N GLY A 652 -53.76 4.47 14.17
CA GLY A 652 -54.69 5.43 14.78
C GLY A 652 -54.98 5.18 16.26
N ASN A 653 -54.03 4.58 16.97
CA ASN A 653 -54.05 4.51 18.41
C ASN A 653 -53.73 5.93 18.89
N GLU A 654 -54.73 6.81 19.01
CA GLU A 654 -54.52 8.23 19.34
C GLU A 654 -53.88 8.37 20.74
N VAL A 655 -52.55 8.30 20.73
CA VAL A 655 -51.63 8.59 21.80
C VAL A 655 -51.50 10.10 21.82
N PRO A 656 -51.76 10.77 22.98
CA PRO A 656 -51.50 12.19 23.10
C PRO A 656 -50.08 12.51 22.62
N PRO A 657 -49.84 13.69 22.01
CA PRO A 657 -48.48 14.08 21.64
C PRO A 657 -47.56 13.95 22.86
N THR A 658 -46.30 13.63 22.70
CA THR A 658 -45.31 13.76 23.77
C THR A 658 -44.74 15.17 23.71
N ALA A 659 -44.98 15.95 24.76
CA ALA A 659 -44.40 17.28 24.88
C ALA A 659 -42.90 17.15 25.19
N VAL A 660 -42.06 17.78 24.39
CA VAL A 660 -40.62 17.87 24.62
C VAL A 660 -40.22 19.33 24.55
N ILE A 661 -39.60 19.81 25.63
CA ILE A 661 -39.00 21.13 25.67
C ILE A 661 -37.52 20.96 25.36
N ARG A 662 -37.07 21.63 24.31
CA ARG A 662 -35.69 22.09 24.22
C ARG A 662 -35.72 23.57 24.55
N LEU A 663 -34.71 24.01 25.26
CA LEU A 663 -34.53 25.41 25.54
C LEU A 663 -33.05 25.71 25.46
N VAL A 664 -32.74 26.91 25.00
CA VAL A 664 -31.42 27.50 25.03
C VAL A 664 -31.60 28.84 25.72
N ALA A 665 -30.93 29.02 26.84
CA ALA A 665 -30.80 30.34 27.44
C ALA A 665 -29.49 30.95 26.95
N GLU A 666 -29.60 32.10 26.33
CA GLU A 666 -28.50 33.01 26.10
C GLU A 666 -28.81 34.23 26.95
N ASP A 667 -28.04 34.38 28.02
CA ASP A 667 -28.17 35.48 28.94
C ASP A 667 -29.56 35.52 29.58
N LEU A 668 -30.23 36.68 29.51
CA LEU A 668 -31.58 36.92 29.97
C LEU A 668 -32.64 36.44 28.98
N THR A 669 -32.25 35.98 27.80
CA THR A 669 -33.18 35.52 26.76
C THR A 669 -33.21 34.00 26.77
N VAL A 670 -34.41 33.42 26.71
CA VAL A 670 -34.60 32.01 26.47
C VAL A 670 -35.32 31.81 25.15
N ASP A 671 -34.66 31.07 24.26
CA ASP A 671 -35.30 30.51 23.08
C ASP A 671 -35.75 29.10 23.42
N VAL A 672 -37.04 28.87 23.25
CA VAL A 672 -37.68 27.59 23.51
C VAL A 672 -38.11 26.96 22.21
N ASP A 673 -37.80 25.67 22.08
CA ASP A 673 -38.05 24.87 20.90
C ASP A 673 -38.81 23.60 21.30
N GLY A 674 -40.06 23.55 20.85
CA GLY A 674 -40.98 22.45 21.05
C GLY A 674 -41.00 21.51 19.85
N THR A 675 -40.24 21.75 18.78
CA THR A 675 -40.25 20.93 17.55
C THR A 675 -39.80 19.49 17.77
N GLY A 676 -39.08 19.22 18.87
CA GLY A 676 -38.79 17.87 19.34
C GLY A 676 -39.99 17.13 19.92
N SER A 677 -41.09 17.84 20.20
CA SER A 677 -42.38 17.23 20.55
C SER A 677 -42.88 16.45 19.34
N SER A 678 -43.40 15.27 19.61
CA SER A 678 -43.87 14.36 18.56
C SER A 678 -45.25 13.87 18.91
N THR A 679 -46.06 13.60 17.90
CA THR A 679 -47.25 12.78 18.07
C THR A 679 -47.06 11.53 17.25
N GLN A 680 -47.55 10.41 17.76
CA GLN A 680 -47.58 9.17 16.99
C GLN A 680 -48.68 9.22 15.91
N ASN A 681 -49.62 10.16 16.01
CA ASN A 681 -50.76 10.28 15.09
C ASN A 681 -50.92 11.73 14.61
N GLY A 682 -50.68 11.95 13.31
CA GLY A 682 -50.89 13.26 12.67
C GLY A 682 -49.77 14.28 12.93
N SER A 683 -50.13 15.55 13.03
CA SER A 683 -49.20 16.65 13.30
C SER A 683 -49.62 17.43 14.55
N ILE A 684 -48.66 18.05 15.23
CA ILE A 684 -48.95 18.99 16.31
C ILE A 684 -49.47 20.29 15.71
N VAL A 685 -50.67 20.72 16.11
CA VAL A 685 -51.34 21.92 15.59
C VAL A 685 -51.21 23.14 16.50
N ALA A 686 -50.86 22.94 17.77
CA ALA A 686 -50.68 24.03 18.72
C ALA A 686 -49.53 23.75 19.69
N TYR A 687 -48.81 24.82 20.03
CA TYR A 687 -47.74 24.88 21.00
C TYR A 687 -47.98 26.12 21.86
N ASP A 688 -48.27 25.92 23.15
CA ASP A 688 -48.55 26.98 24.11
C ASP A 688 -47.49 26.95 25.22
N TRP A 689 -46.75 28.05 25.37
CA TRP A 689 -45.65 28.20 26.32
C TRP A 689 -46.03 29.09 27.50
N ASP A 690 -45.61 28.73 28.71
CA ASP A 690 -45.60 29.60 29.90
C ASP A 690 -44.15 29.71 30.40
N PHE A 691 -43.61 30.92 30.45
CA PHE A 691 -42.21 31.18 30.81
C PHE A 691 -41.97 31.26 32.32
N GLY A 692 -42.99 31.03 33.15
CA GLY A 692 -42.83 30.94 34.60
C GLY A 692 -42.69 32.29 35.33
N ASP A 693 -42.64 33.40 34.61
CA ASP A 693 -42.71 34.78 35.13
C ASP A 693 -44.09 35.45 34.86
N GLY A 694 -45.01 34.70 34.28
CA GLY A 694 -46.35 35.15 33.89
C GLY A 694 -46.48 35.57 32.42
N ALA A 695 -45.40 35.54 31.63
CA ALA A 695 -45.44 35.67 30.18
C ALA A 695 -45.83 34.34 29.51
N ILE A 696 -46.52 34.44 28.36
CA ILE A 696 -47.03 33.30 27.58
C ILE A 696 -46.52 33.44 26.14
N GLY A 697 -46.18 32.32 25.49
CA GLY A 697 -45.79 32.24 24.08
C GLY A 697 -46.65 31.26 23.28
N THR A 698 -46.63 31.38 21.96
CA THR A 698 -47.32 30.44 21.05
C THR A 698 -46.44 30.13 19.83
N GLY A 699 -46.47 28.91 19.33
CA GLY A 699 -45.70 28.47 18.16
C GLY A 699 -44.67 27.40 18.51
N ALA A 700 -44.26 26.61 17.51
CA ALA A 700 -43.32 25.49 17.72
C ALA A 700 -41.99 25.95 18.32
N THR A 701 -41.58 27.18 18.02
CA THR A 701 -40.55 27.90 18.75
C THR A 701 -41.12 29.20 19.29
N ALA A 702 -40.57 29.66 20.41
CA ALA A 702 -40.84 30.98 20.97
C ALA A 702 -39.58 31.52 21.64
N SER A 703 -39.56 32.82 21.93
CA SER A 703 -38.46 33.50 22.58
C SER A 703 -39.01 34.41 23.68
N HIS A 704 -38.32 34.50 24.81
CA HIS A 704 -38.70 35.37 25.91
C HIS A 704 -37.50 35.97 26.63
N ASP A 705 -37.59 37.27 26.93
CA ASP A 705 -36.58 38.03 27.67
C ASP A 705 -37.00 38.21 29.14
N TYR A 706 -36.22 37.68 30.06
CA TYR A 706 -36.43 37.88 31.49
C TYR A 706 -35.86 39.21 31.97
N ALA A 707 -36.59 39.88 32.85
CA ALA A 707 -36.15 41.17 33.40
C ALA A 707 -34.99 41.07 34.40
N ALA A 708 -34.66 39.86 34.89
CA ALA A 708 -33.60 39.62 35.86
C ALA A 708 -33.07 38.19 35.77
N ALA A 709 -31.77 38.02 36.06
CA ALA A 709 -31.13 36.71 36.17
C ALA A 709 -31.77 35.88 37.29
N GLY A 710 -31.87 34.58 37.07
CA GLY A 710 -32.53 33.66 37.99
C GLY A 710 -32.96 32.36 37.33
N THR A 711 -33.51 31.45 38.13
CA THR A 711 -34.06 30.19 37.63
C THR A 711 -35.57 30.29 37.48
N TYR A 712 -36.07 29.98 36.29
CA TYR A 712 -37.48 30.01 35.90
C TYR A 712 -37.94 28.61 35.46
N GLU A 713 -39.16 28.22 35.80
CA GLU A 713 -39.77 26.95 35.34
C GLU A 713 -40.64 27.24 34.11
N ILE A 714 -40.18 26.83 32.95
CA ILE A 714 -40.90 26.94 31.67
C ILE A 714 -41.78 25.71 31.50
N SER A 715 -43.00 25.89 31.02
CA SER A 715 -43.86 24.79 30.60
C SER A 715 -44.35 24.94 29.17
N LEU A 716 -44.43 23.80 28.47
CA LEU A 716 -44.99 23.68 27.13
C LEU A 716 -46.20 22.76 27.20
N THR A 717 -47.30 23.18 26.57
CA THR A 717 -48.41 22.29 26.22
C THR A 717 -48.49 22.16 24.70
N VAL A 718 -48.45 20.94 24.19
CA VAL A 718 -48.66 20.66 22.76
C VAL A 718 -49.99 19.98 22.53
N THR A 719 -50.67 20.33 21.44
CA THR A 719 -51.95 19.72 21.03
C THR A 719 -51.88 19.23 19.58
N ASP A 720 -52.37 18.02 19.32
CA ASP A 720 -52.39 17.41 17.98
C ASP A 720 -53.69 17.71 17.19
N GLU A 721 -53.74 17.27 15.93
CA GLU A 721 -54.91 17.41 15.05
C GLU A 721 -56.18 16.73 15.57
N ALA A 722 -56.04 15.71 16.43
CA ALA A 722 -57.15 15.03 17.09
C ALA A 722 -57.66 15.79 18.33
N GLY A 723 -56.94 16.83 18.77
CA GLY A 723 -57.26 17.64 19.93
C GLY A 723 -56.80 17.03 21.26
N LEU A 724 -55.92 16.04 21.22
CA LEU A 724 -55.25 15.50 22.40
C LEU A 724 -54.02 16.34 22.73
N SER A 725 -53.69 16.43 24.02
CA SER A 725 -52.62 17.29 24.50
C SER A 725 -51.79 16.64 25.60
N ASP A 726 -50.52 17.01 25.65
CA ASP A 726 -49.59 16.69 26.73
C ASP A 726 -48.76 17.92 27.11
N SER A 727 -48.14 17.88 28.27
CA SER A 727 -47.34 19.00 28.79
C SER A 727 -46.00 18.56 29.38
N ALA A 728 -44.96 19.32 29.08
CA ALA A 728 -43.64 19.18 29.68
C ALA A 728 -43.28 20.44 30.48
N ARG A 729 -42.32 20.29 31.40
CA ARG A 729 -41.75 21.39 32.18
C ARG A 729 -40.25 21.24 32.27
N GLU A 730 -39.55 22.35 32.15
CA GLU A 730 -38.10 22.42 32.31
C GLU A 730 -37.73 23.67 33.10
N THR A 731 -36.70 23.57 33.92
CA THR A 731 -36.14 24.75 34.61
C THR A 731 -34.97 25.29 33.82
N VAL A 732 -34.99 26.59 33.52
CA VAL A 732 -33.86 27.30 32.93
C VAL A 732 -33.29 28.28 33.94
N THR A 733 -31.96 28.34 34.04
CA THR A 733 -31.30 29.44 34.73
C THR A 733 -30.78 30.40 33.68
N VAL A 734 -31.31 31.61 33.67
CA VAL A 734 -30.84 32.70 32.81
C VAL A 734 -29.85 33.54 33.58
N THR A 735 -28.70 33.79 32.96
CA THR A 735 -27.57 34.54 33.51
C THR A 735 -27.48 35.91 32.82
N ASP A 736 -26.60 36.79 33.26
CA ASP A 736 -26.36 38.05 32.53
C ASP A 736 -25.43 37.76 31.33
N PRO A 737 -25.39 38.59 30.26
CA PRO A 737 -24.58 38.46 29.03
C PRO A 737 -23.06 38.31 29.08
N GLY A 738 -22.51 37.69 30.11
CA GLY A 738 -21.08 37.68 30.37
C GLY A 738 -20.33 36.39 30.09
N ASP A 739 -20.96 35.26 29.69
CA ASP A 739 -20.41 33.94 30.05
C ASP A 739 -20.29 32.82 28.97
N ASP A 740 -20.51 33.02 27.65
CA ASP A 740 -20.32 31.93 26.64
C ASP A 740 -19.03 32.03 25.81
N CYS A 741 -17.90 31.65 26.42
CA CYS A 741 -16.57 31.58 25.79
C CYS A 741 -16.02 30.14 25.72
N GLY A 742 -16.80 29.22 25.18
CA GLY A 742 -16.44 27.79 25.09
C GLY A 742 -15.39 27.43 24.02
N ASN A 743 -14.53 26.46 24.35
CA ASN A 743 -13.44 25.92 23.52
C ASN A 743 -13.87 25.49 22.09
N GLY A 744 -12.93 25.51 21.15
CA GLY A 744 -13.11 25.05 19.76
C GLY A 744 -12.91 26.13 18.69
N PHE A 745 -12.20 27.21 19.01
CA PHE A 745 -12.06 28.37 18.13
C PHE A 745 -11.23 28.09 16.86
N ALA A 746 -11.58 28.76 15.76
CA ALA A 746 -10.72 28.79 14.59
C ALA A 746 -9.51 29.71 14.85
N ILE A 747 -8.39 29.44 14.19
CA ILE A 747 -7.12 30.16 14.43
C ILE A 747 -6.99 31.36 13.49
N GLY A 748 -7.15 32.57 14.03
CA GLY A 748 -6.73 33.80 13.36
C GLY A 748 -5.23 34.06 13.56
N SER A 749 -4.58 34.73 12.61
CA SER A 749 -3.13 35.04 12.72
C SER A 749 -2.74 36.39 12.13
N ARG A 750 -1.80 37.11 12.77
CA ARG A 750 -1.19 38.36 12.27
C ARG A 750 0.29 38.46 12.62
N THR A 751 1.10 39.06 11.76
CA THR A 751 2.44 39.53 12.14
C THR A 751 2.38 41.02 12.47
N ILE A 752 2.63 41.37 13.73
CA ILE A 752 2.56 42.74 14.26
C ILE A 752 3.97 43.21 14.61
N THR A 753 4.28 44.49 14.37
CA THR A 753 5.55 45.09 14.81
C THR A 753 5.27 46.06 15.94
N PHE A 754 5.59 45.66 17.17
CA PHE A 754 5.48 46.52 18.33
C PHE A 754 6.74 47.39 18.47
N ASN A 755 6.58 48.66 18.83
CA ASN A 755 7.70 49.57 19.05
C ASN A 755 7.90 49.81 20.55
N ASN A 756 9.04 49.38 21.09
CA ASN A 756 9.46 49.65 22.46
C ASN A 756 10.61 50.67 22.43
N ASP A 757 10.33 51.95 22.70
CA ASP A 757 11.32 53.02 22.73
C ASP A 757 12.29 53.04 21.52
N GLY A 758 11.74 52.86 20.31
CA GLY A 758 12.51 52.84 19.06
C GLY A 758 13.07 51.47 18.66
N ARG A 759 12.93 50.43 19.49
CA ARG A 759 13.19 49.04 19.12
C ARG A 759 11.95 48.43 18.49
N ASN A 760 12.08 47.90 17.27
CA ASN A 760 11.00 47.21 16.57
C ASN A 760 11.03 45.72 16.90
N ILE A 761 9.95 45.22 17.47
CA ILE A 761 9.76 43.82 17.89
C ILE A 761 8.69 43.22 17.00
N GLN A 762 9.12 42.58 15.91
CA GLN A 762 8.22 41.85 15.01
C GLN A 762 7.78 40.56 15.71
N THR A 763 6.47 40.32 15.76
CA THR A 763 5.84 39.26 16.55
C THR A 763 4.76 38.60 15.71
N ASP A 764 4.77 37.28 15.65
CA ASP A 764 3.65 36.51 15.10
C ASP A 764 2.63 36.26 16.19
N VAL A 765 1.38 36.64 15.98
CA VAL A 765 0.30 36.52 16.96
C VAL A 765 -0.81 35.65 16.36
N TYR A 766 -1.20 34.63 17.09
CA TYR A 766 -2.30 33.71 16.79
C TYR A 766 -3.37 33.85 17.87
N TYR A 767 -4.65 33.84 17.50
CA TYR A 767 -5.73 34.17 18.42
C TYR A 767 -7.07 33.53 18.01
N PRO A 768 -7.99 33.32 18.97
CA PRO A 768 -9.33 32.79 18.70
C PRO A 768 -10.12 33.66 17.71
N SER A 769 -10.79 33.03 16.75
CA SER A 769 -11.61 33.68 15.74
C SER A 769 -12.79 32.80 15.32
N ASP A 770 -13.88 33.42 14.84
CA ASP A 770 -14.96 32.73 14.13
C ASP A 770 -14.50 32.14 12.78
N THR A 771 -13.47 32.74 12.17
CA THR A 771 -12.98 32.33 10.85
C THR A 771 -11.46 32.24 10.88
N GLY A 772 -10.92 31.06 10.57
CA GLY A 772 -9.47 30.85 10.57
C GLY A 772 -8.76 31.62 9.44
N GLY A 773 -7.49 31.96 9.65
CA GLY A 773 -6.59 32.46 8.62
C GLY A 773 -5.93 33.81 8.90
N SER A 774 -5.10 34.24 7.94
CA SER A 774 -4.32 35.47 8.05
C SER A 774 -5.20 36.72 8.09
N ASN A 775 -4.98 37.55 9.10
CA ASN A 775 -5.70 38.80 9.38
C ASN A 775 -7.20 38.65 9.70
N ALA A 776 -7.68 37.44 10.01
CA ALA A 776 -9.03 37.25 10.51
C ALA A 776 -9.31 38.15 11.74
N PRO A 777 -10.55 38.61 11.98
CA PRO A 777 -10.88 39.33 13.20
C PRO A 777 -10.73 38.42 14.43
N ILE A 778 -10.31 38.96 15.57
CA ILE A 778 -10.37 38.22 16.83
C ILE A 778 -11.84 38.05 17.24
N LEU A 779 -12.18 36.97 17.94
CA LEU A 779 -13.52 36.80 18.50
C LEU A 779 -13.81 37.94 19.50
N GLU A 780 -14.93 38.63 19.30
CA GLU A 780 -15.41 39.68 20.21
C GLU A 780 -16.43 39.09 21.20
N GLY A 781 -16.50 39.65 22.41
CA GLY A 781 -17.39 39.15 23.47
C GLY A 781 -16.76 38.10 24.39
N CYS A 782 -15.53 37.68 24.10
CA CYS A 782 -14.76 36.75 24.92
C CYS A 782 -13.40 37.28 25.31
N ASP A 783 -12.98 36.94 26.52
CA ASP A 783 -11.75 37.40 27.14
C ASP A 783 -10.72 36.27 27.19
N PHE A 784 -9.61 36.42 26.47
CA PHE A 784 -8.60 35.38 26.31
C PHE A 784 -7.29 35.70 27.05
N PRO A 785 -6.67 34.73 27.75
CA PRO A 785 -5.33 34.93 28.30
C PRO A 785 -4.26 35.08 27.21
N VAL A 786 -3.24 35.88 27.50
CA VAL A 786 -2.12 36.14 26.57
C VAL A 786 -0.89 35.31 26.91
N LEU A 787 -0.41 34.52 25.96
CA LEU A 787 0.77 33.68 26.06
C LEU A 787 1.88 34.23 25.14
N VAL A 788 3.02 34.62 25.70
CA VAL A 788 4.18 35.11 24.91
C VAL A 788 5.31 34.10 24.96
N PHE A 789 5.69 33.55 23.81
CA PHE A 789 6.64 32.44 23.70
C PHE A 789 8.00 32.87 23.15
N GLY A 790 9.06 32.65 23.93
CA GLY A 790 10.45 32.85 23.55
C GLY A 790 11.04 31.66 22.79
N HIS A 791 11.39 31.86 21.53
CA HIS A 791 12.04 30.83 20.71
C HIS A 791 13.50 30.56 21.13
N GLY A 792 13.99 29.36 20.82
CA GLY A 792 15.43 29.08 20.83
C GLY A 792 16.16 29.94 19.79
N PHE A 793 17.34 30.45 20.12
CA PHE A 793 18.00 31.51 19.35
C PHE A 793 18.40 31.18 17.90
N THR A 794 18.69 29.92 17.61
CA THR A 794 18.94 29.43 16.24
C THR A 794 17.72 28.77 15.60
N ILE A 795 16.53 29.00 16.18
CA ILE A 795 15.27 28.35 15.84
C ILE A 795 14.24 29.43 15.53
N GLY A 796 13.72 29.44 14.30
CA GLY A 796 12.67 30.37 13.91
C GLY A 796 11.33 30.05 14.57
N THR A 797 10.46 31.05 14.70
CA THR A 797 9.12 30.93 15.33
C THR A 797 8.24 29.89 14.64
N ASN A 798 8.38 29.70 13.33
CA ASN A 798 7.65 28.68 12.55
C ASN A 798 7.85 27.25 13.07
N ALA A 799 8.95 26.96 13.77
CA ALA A 799 9.22 25.63 14.32
C ALA A 799 8.33 25.27 15.53
N TYR A 800 7.52 26.21 16.01
CA TYR A 800 6.65 26.08 17.18
C TYR A 800 5.15 26.17 16.84
N GLY A 801 4.78 25.98 15.56
CA GLY A 801 3.38 26.08 15.11
C GLY A 801 2.41 25.17 15.88
N TYR A 802 2.87 24.00 16.33
CA TYR A 802 2.04 23.08 17.13
C TYR A 802 1.52 23.71 18.44
N LEU A 803 2.21 24.71 19.00
CA LEU A 803 1.75 25.42 20.19
C LEU A 803 0.53 26.29 19.88
N SER A 804 0.55 27.04 18.77
CA SER A 804 -0.64 27.78 18.34
C SER A 804 -1.78 26.84 17.94
N ASP A 805 -1.47 25.72 17.29
CA ASP A 805 -2.47 24.73 16.87
C ASP A 805 -3.17 24.06 18.06
N GLY A 806 -2.45 23.84 19.17
CA GLY A 806 -3.01 23.26 20.39
C GLY A 806 -3.68 24.27 21.34
N LEU A 807 -3.14 25.48 21.46
CA LEU A 807 -3.58 26.44 22.48
C LEU A 807 -4.62 27.44 21.98
N VAL A 808 -4.59 27.85 20.70
CA VAL A 808 -5.57 28.84 20.22
C VAL A 808 -7.00 28.29 20.19
N PRO A 809 -7.25 27.04 19.72
CA PRO A 809 -8.60 26.47 19.81
C PRO A 809 -9.09 26.31 21.25
N ALA A 810 -8.18 26.24 22.23
CA ALA A 810 -8.50 26.20 23.65
C ALA A 810 -8.65 27.59 24.30
N GLY A 811 -8.71 28.67 23.52
CA GLY A 811 -9.03 30.00 24.05
C GLY A 811 -7.83 30.87 24.44
N TYR A 812 -6.64 30.62 23.88
CA TYR A 812 -5.45 31.41 24.20
C TYR A 812 -4.98 32.28 23.03
N ILE A 813 -4.53 33.50 23.32
CA ILE A 813 -3.78 34.34 22.37
C ILE A 813 -2.30 33.98 22.50
N VAL A 814 -1.68 33.49 21.42
CA VAL A 814 -0.28 33.05 21.41
C VAL A 814 0.57 34.00 20.56
N ALA A 815 1.56 34.64 21.18
CA ALA A 815 2.46 35.60 20.54
C ALA A 815 3.92 35.11 20.56
N LEU A 816 4.59 35.14 19.40
CA LEU A 816 5.97 34.69 19.20
C LEU A 816 6.84 35.83 18.64
N PRO A 817 7.56 36.57 19.51
CA PRO A 817 8.50 37.60 19.07
C PRO A 817 9.67 37.00 18.29
N ARG A 818 10.12 37.65 17.22
CA ARG A 818 11.20 37.19 16.33
C ARG A 818 12.58 37.80 16.66
N THR A 819 12.66 38.60 17.72
CA THR A 819 13.89 39.31 18.08
C THR A 819 14.94 38.38 18.65
N GLU A 820 16.19 38.85 18.74
CA GLU A 820 17.29 38.08 19.35
C GLU A 820 17.50 36.68 18.73
N SER A 821 17.22 36.57 17.42
CA SER A 821 17.60 35.43 16.58
C SER A 821 19.09 35.50 16.18
N GLY A 822 19.75 34.35 16.11
CA GLY A 822 21.13 34.19 15.60
C GLY A 822 22.08 33.51 16.58
N PHE A 823 23.39 33.59 16.28
CA PHE A 823 24.44 32.90 17.04
C PHE A 823 24.99 33.68 18.25
N SER A 824 24.75 35.00 18.31
CA SER A 824 25.22 35.86 19.42
C SER A 824 24.14 36.82 19.98
N PRO A 825 22.93 36.35 20.28
CA PRO A 825 21.88 37.19 20.85
C PRO A 825 22.04 37.40 22.37
N SER A 826 21.20 38.30 22.90
CA SER A 826 21.25 38.77 24.29
C SER A 826 20.04 38.27 25.08
N HIS A 827 20.27 37.35 26.04
CA HIS A 827 19.19 36.80 26.88
C HIS A 827 18.40 37.86 27.65
N ALA A 828 19.10 38.85 28.20
CA ALA A 828 18.46 39.96 28.93
C ALA A 828 17.54 40.76 28.02
N ARG A 829 17.99 41.09 26.80
CA ARG A 829 17.17 41.85 25.85
C ARG A 829 15.99 41.05 25.35
N PHE A 830 16.16 39.74 25.19
CA PHE A 830 15.03 38.90 24.81
C PHE A 830 14.03 38.80 25.95
N GLY A 831 14.48 38.68 27.21
CA GLY A 831 13.60 38.75 28.38
C GLY A 831 12.83 40.08 28.46
N GLU A 832 13.51 41.21 28.22
CA GLU A 832 12.88 42.54 28.13
C GLU A 832 11.83 42.59 27.00
N ASP A 833 12.13 42.03 25.82
CA ASP A 833 11.20 41.98 24.69
C ASP A 833 9.97 41.11 25.02
N LEU A 834 10.17 39.93 25.62
CA LEU A 834 9.07 39.03 26.01
C LEU A 834 8.14 39.72 27.02
N ALA A 835 8.70 40.33 28.07
CA ALA A 835 7.93 41.04 29.08
C ALA A 835 7.16 42.25 28.52
N PHE A 836 7.76 42.97 27.56
CA PHE A 836 7.11 44.08 26.87
C PHE A 836 5.96 43.60 25.97
N VAL A 837 6.18 42.51 25.21
CA VAL A 837 5.18 42.02 24.25
C VAL A 837 3.90 41.56 24.94
N VAL A 838 3.96 41.04 26.17
CA VAL A 838 2.75 40.70 26.95
C VAL A 838 1.80 41.90 27.01
N GLY A 839 2.26 43.03 27.54
CA GLY A 839 1.43 44.23 27.65
C GLY A 839 1.09 44.88 26.30
N ALA A 840 1.95 44.72 25.29
CA ALA A 840 1.68 45.23 23.95
C ALA A 840 0.54 44.46 23.25
N VAL A 841 0.49 43.14 23.42
CA VAL A 841 -0.59 42.29 22.90
C VAL A 841 -1.89 42.53 23.67
N GLU A 842 -1.83 42.62 25.00
CA GLU A 842 -2.99 43.02 25.83
C GLU A 842 -3.58 44.37 25.39
N THR A 843 -2.72 45.32 25.01
CA THR A 843 -3.17 46.63 24.49
C THR A 843 -3.78 46.54 23.10
N GLU A 844 -3.18 45.74 22.20
CA GLU A 844 -3.68 45.56 20.83
C GLU A 844 -5.07 44.90 20.80
N PHE A 845 -5.31 43.95 21.70
CA PHE A 845 -6.56 43.17 21.80
C PHE A 845 -7.39 43.52 23.04
N ALA A 846 -7.34 44.77 23.50
CA ALA A 846 -7.90 45.20 24.79
C ALA A 846 -9.41 44.94 24.99
N SER A 847 -10.17 44.60 23.93
CA SER A 847 -11.58 44.24 23.99
C SER A 847 -11.85 42.74 24.18
N SER A 848 -10.80 41.91 24.14
CA SER A 848 -10.91 40.44 24.09
C SER A 848 -9.81 39.75 24.92
N VAL A 849 -9.34 40.39 26.00
CA VAL A 849 -8.27 39.85 26.86
C VAL A 849 -8.71 39.77 28.31
N SER A 850 -8.44 38.62 28.95
CA SER A 850 -8.82 38.34 30.36
C SER A 850 -8.02 39.13 31.40
N GLY A 851 -6.91 39.75 30.98
CA GLY A 851 -5.94 40.37 31.88
C GLY A 851 -5.05 39.37 32.64
N THR A 852 -5.15 38.07 32.33
CA THR A 852 -4.19 37.05 32.75
C THR A 852 -3.22 36.74 31.61
N SER A 853 -1.96 36.43 31.94
CA SER A 853 -0.93 36.19 30.93
C SER A 853 0.19 35.27 31.40
N ALA A 854 0.81 34.56 30.47
CA ALA A 854 2.01 33.77 30.74
C ALA A 854 3.15 34.12 29.81
N VAL A 855 4.36 34.10 30.34
CA VAL A 855 5.58 34.08 29.53
C VAL A 855 6.07 32.65 29.42
N MET A 856 6.41 32.25 28.20
CA MET A 856 6.81 30.92 27.86
C MET A 856 8.14 30.90 27.09
N GLY A 857 8.77 29.74 26.95
CA GLY A 857 9.84 29.63 25.98
C GLY A 857 10.59 28.30 25.97
N HIS A 858 11.34 28.08 24.90
CA HIS A 858 12.16 26.90 24.68
C HIS A 858 13.66 27.19 24.74
N SER A 859 14.46 26.30 25.34
CA SER A 859 15.93 26.39 25.36
C SER A 859 16.40 27.73 25.96
N MET A 860 17.33 28.45 25.32
CA MET A 860 17.76 29.79 25.76
C MET A 860 16.59 30.80 25.82
N GLY A 861 15.56 30.65 24.98
CA GLY A 861 14.33 31.44 25.05
C GLY A 861 13.51 31.16 26.32
N GLY A 862 13.50 29.91 26.78
CA GLY A 862 12.93 29.52 28.07
C GLY A 862 13.68 30.13 29.25
N GLY A 863 15.01 30.19 29.19
CA GLY A 863 15.81 30.92 30.18
C GLY A 863 15.53 32.43 30.17
N SER A 864 15.34 33.03 28.98
CA SER A 864 14.89 34.42 28.86
C SER A 864 13.47 34.65 29.40
N ALA A 865 12.58 33.66 29.38
CA ALA A 865 11.26 33.75 30.02
C ALA A 865 11.38 33.87 31.55
N PHE A 866 12.34 33.17 32.19
CA PHE A 866 12.65 33.39 33.61
C PHE A 866 13.09 34.84 33.88
N LEU A 867 13.94 35.41 33.02
CA LEU A 867 14.37 36.81 33.14
C LEU A 867 13.18 37.77 32.98
N ALA A 868 12.35 37.56 31.96
CA ALA A 868 11.15 38.36 31.69
C ALA A 868 10.20 38.41 32.90
N MET A 869 9.93 37.23 33.49
CA MET A 869 9.05 37.10 34.64
C MET A 869 9.62 37.75 35.90
N ALA A 870 10.93 37.59 36.14
CA ALA A 870 11.60 38.20 37.28
C ALA A 870 11.60 39.74 37.21
N ASP A 871 11.68 40.29 35.99
CA ASP A 871 11.66 41.73 35.75
C ASP A 871 10.23 42.32 35.72
N ASN A 872 9.22 41.52 35.36
CA ASN A 872 7.82 41.92 35.34
C ASN A 872 6.91 40.97 36.13
N PRO A 873 6.73 41.18 37.45
CA PRO A 873 5.90 40.32 38.29
C PRO A 873 4.38 40.49 38.05
N GLN A 874 3.97 41.35 37.12
CA GLN A 874 2.56 41.46 36.71
C GLN A 874 2.13 40.36 35.75
N ILE A 875 3.08 39.70 35.08
CA ILE A 875 2.79 38.49 34.30
C ILE A 875 2.27 37.43 35.27
N THR A 876 1.19 36.72 34.90
CA THR A 876 0.50 35.81 35.81
C THR A 876 1.30 34.53 36.04
N ALA A 877 1.84 33.93 34.98
CA ALA A 877 2.45 32.60 35.04
C ALA A 877 3.72 32.45 34.18
N LEU A 878 4.51 31.41 34.47
CA LEU A 878 5.69 31.01 33.71
C LEU A 878 5.56 29.56 33.23
N VAL A 879 5.79 29.27 31.95
CA VAL A 879 5.88 27.90 31.41
C VAL A 879 7.13 27.73 30.55
N THR A 880 7.99 26.76 30.85
CA THR A 880 9.23 26.59 30.06
C THR A 880 9.39 25.19 29.50
N LEU A 881 9.97 25.10 28.31
CA LEU A 881 10.27 23.85 27.60
C LEU A 881 11.79 23.72 27.48
N ALA A 882 12.39 22.69 28.09
CA ALA A 882 13.84 22.45 28.05
C ALA A 882 14.69 23.72 28.29
N ALA A 883 14.28 24.60 29.21
CA ALA A 883 14.91 25.90 29.41
C ALA A 883 16.42 25.78 29.69
N ALA A 884 17.21 26.62 29.02
CA ALA A 884 18.65 26.66 29.18
C ALA A 884 19.05 27.74 30.19
N GLU A 885 20.17 27.52 30.87
CA GLU A 885 20.76 28.51 31.77
C GLU A 885 21.36 29.64 30.95
N THR A 886 21.01 30.87 31.30
CA THR A 886 21.35 32.05 30.51
C THR A 886 22.44 32.89 31.15
N ASN A 887 22.85 33.94 30.44
CA ASN A 887 23.61 35.05 30.99
C ASN A 887 22.90 36.37 30.63
N PRO A 888 22.33 37.12 31.60
CA PRO A 888 22.29 36.88 33.05
C PRO A 888 21.62 35.56 33.46
N SER A 889 21.94 35.07 34.66
CA SER A 889 21.56 33.73 35.14
C SER A 889 20.04 33.56 35.31
N ALA A 890 19.46 32.57 34.64
CA ALA A 890 18.04 32.22 34.77
C ALA A 890 17.77 31.53 36.12
N ILE A 891 18.69 30.68 36.60
CA ILE A 891 18.63 30.11 37.96
C ILE A 891 18.58 31.21 39.02
N ALA A 892 19.41 32.25 38.88
CA ALA A 892 19.39 33.37 39.82
C ALA A 892 18.08 34.18 39.74
N ALA A 893 17.55 34.39 38.53
CA ALA A 893 16.29 35.07 38.32
C ALA A 893 15.08 34.29 38.87
N ALA A 894 15.10 32.95 38.77
CA ALA A 894 14.07 32.08 39.31
C ALA A 894 13.80 32.33 40.81
N GLY A 895 14.85 32.66 41.59
CA GLY A 895 14.74 33.01 43.01
C GLY A 895 13.89 34.25 43.33
N ASN A 896 13.54 35.06 42.32
CA ASN A 896 12.68 36.24 42.47
C ASN A 896 11.26 36.00 41.96
N ILE A 897 10.96 34.84 41.38
CA ILE A 897 9.65 34.53 40.81
C ILE A 897 8.79 33.83 41.85
N THR A 898 7.74 34.52 42.30
CA THR A 898 6.76 33.98 43.27
C THR A 898 5.47 33.47 42.64
N ASN A 899 5.31 33.73 41.34
CA ASN A 899 4.13 33.41 40.55
C ASN A 899 4.09 31.92 40.15
N PRO A 900 2.90 31.37 39.83
CA PRO A 900 2.77 30.01 39.32
C PRO A 900 3.74 29.69 38.19
N ALA A 901 4.43 28.54 38.28
CA ALA A 901 5.46 28.17 37.32
C ALA A 901 5.47 26.68 36.98
N LEU A 902 5.43 26.36 35.68
CA LEU A 902 5.60 25.02 35.13
C LEU A 902 6.94 24.91 34.39
N VAL A 903 7.76 23.96 34.79
CA VAL A 903 9.02 23.63 34.12
C VAL A 903 8.86 22.28 33.44
N VAL A 904 8.98 22.24 32.11
CA VAL A 904 8.91 21.01 31.33
C VAL A 904 10.32 20.65 30.84
N ALA A 905 10.76 19.45 31.18
CA ALA A 905 12.03 18.87 30.78
C ALA A 905 11.82 17.65 29.90
N ALA A 906 12.86 17.23 29.17
CA ALA A 906 12.87 15.96 28.45
C ALA A 906 13.97 15.06 29.03
N SER A 907 13.63 13.81 29.31
CA SER A 907 14.50 12.87 30.04
C SER A 907 15.81 12.55 29.31
N ARG A 908 15.86 12.71 27.98
CA ARG A 908 17.05 12.50 27.14
C ARG A 908 17.60 13.78 26.53
N ASP A 909 17.21 14.93 27.08
CA ASP A 909 17.82 16.20 26.71
C ASP A 909 19.31 16.18 27.08
N CYS A 910 20.15 16.24 26.05
CA CYS A 910 21.61 16.29 26.18
C CYS A 910 22.21 17.62 25.73
N ILE A 911 21.37 18.59 25.36
CA ILE A 911 21.78 19.96 24.96
C ILE A 911 21.70 20.89 26.17
N THR A 912 20.60 20.81 26.91
CA THR A 912 20.40 21.47 28.20
C THR A 912 19.98 20.41 29.24
N PRO A 913 20.91 19.54 29.67
CA PRO A 913 20.58 18.44 30.57
C PRO A 913 19.77 18.87 31.81
N PRO A 914 18.69 18.15 32.18
CA PRO A 914 17.82 18.47 33.33
C PRO A 914 18.56 18.78 34.62
N ALA A 915 19.59 18.00 34.94
CA ALA A 915 20.37 18.16 36.16
C ALA A 915 21.20 19.46 36.20
N GLU A 916 21.52 20.04 35.03
CA GLU A 916 22.37 21.23 34.92
C GLU A 916 21.56 22.51 34.69
N HIS A 917 20.31 22.38 34.20
CA HIS A 917 19.51 23.51 33.76
C HIS A 917 18.13 23.56 34.44
N GLN A 918 17.18 22.71 34.01
CA GLN A 918 15.78 22.86 34.39
C GLN A 918 15.53 22.52 35.87
N ILE A 919 16.18 21.49 36.41
CA ILE A 919 16.06 21.11 37.82
C ILE A 919 16.61 22.23 38.73
N PRO A 920 17.83 22.77 38.52
CA PRO A 920 18.31 23.93 39.28
C PRO A 920 17.39 25.16 39.21
N MET A 921 16.82 25.47 38.03
CA MET A 921 15.87 26.57 37.90
C MET A 921 14.59 26.31 38.71
N PHE A 922 14.03 25.10 38.61
CA PHE A 922 12.86 24.69 39.36
C PHE A 922 13.09 24.74 40.88
N GLU A 923 14.23 24.24 41.35
CA GLU A 923 14.59 24.28 42.77
C GLU A 923 14.73 25.72 43.27
N ALA A 924 15.33 26.60 42.47
CA ALA A 924 15.54 28.01 42.79
C ALA A 924 14.26 28.84 42.82
N LEU A 925 13.19 28.44 42.10
CA LEU A 925 11.91 29.16 42.09
C LEU A 925 11.39 29.45 43.50
N ALA A 926 11.07 30.73 43.77
CA ALA A 926 10.47 31.16 45.03
C ALA A 926 8.95 30.93 45.09
N SER A 927 8.33 30.53 43.98
CA SER A 927 6.91 30.21 43.90
C SER A 927 6.52 29.06 44.83
N ALA A 928 5.39 29.24 45.51
CA ALA A 928 4.75 28.18 46.28
C ALA A 928 3.94 27.23 45.38
N ASP A 929 3.60 27.66 44.16
CA ASP A 929 2.87 26.90 43.15
C ASP A 929 3.80 26.65 41.96
N LYS A 930 4.60 25.58 42.08
CA LYS A 930 5.58 25.21 41.05
C LYS A 930 5.53 23.72 40.76
N GLU A 931 5.59 23.38 39.47
CA GLU A 931 5.57 22.00 38.99
C GLU A 931 6.73 21.74 38.02
N LEU A 932 7.27 20.51 38.08
CA LEU A 932 8.28 20.00 37.16
C LEU A 932 7.73 18.75 36.48
N VAL A 933 7.55 18.82 35.16
CA VAL A 933 7.13 17.69 34.32
C VAL A 933 8.33 17.24 33.50
N THR A 934 8.56 15.92 33.42
CA THR A 934 9.60 15.34 32.55
C THR A 934 8.95 14.42 31.53
N ILE A 935 9.15 14.73 30.26
CA ILE A 935 8.72 13.87 29.15
C ILE A 935 9.72 12.72 29.01
N GLU A 936 9.28 11.51 29.34
CA GLU A 936 10.08 10.30 29.28
C GLU A 936 10.36 9.90 27.83
N GLY A 937 11.61 9.55 27.52
CA GLY A 937 12.07 9.23 26.17
C GLY A 937 12.32 10.43 25.23
N GLY A 938 11.81 11.62 25.53
CA GLY A 938 11.96 12.81 24.68
C GLY A 938 13.36 13.44 24.69
N SER A 939 13.70 14.22 23.66
CA SER A 939 14.95 14.99 23.54
C SER A 939 14.73 16.51 23.49
N HIS A 940 15.81 17.29 23.43
CA HIS A 940 15.78 18.76 23.41
C HIS A 940 15.08 19.29 22.15
N CYS A 941 15.56 18.90 20.97
CA CYS A 941 15.11 19.46 19.70
C CYS A 941 13.75 18.95 19.25
N GLN A 942 13.27 17.87 19.86
CA GLN A 942 11.92 17.37 19.66
C GLN A 942 10.83 18.30 20.22
N PHE A 943 11.16 19.33 21.00
CA PHE A 943 10.22 20.44 21.29
C PHE A 943 9.95 21.36 20.09
N THR A 944 10.51 21.07 18.90
CA THR A 944 10.40 21.88 17.68
C THR A 944 10.16 21.00 16.45
N THR A 945 9.55 21.56 15.39
CA THR A 945 9.41 20.88 14.09
C THR A 945 10.66 21.10 13.22
N GLY A 946 11.39 20.01 12.92
CA GLY A 946 12.35 19.94 11.81
C GLY A 946 13.43 21.02 11.73
N ASN A 947 14.16 21.31 12.82
CA ASN A 947 15.24 22.31 12.80
C ASN A 947 16.63 21.68 12.62
N PHE A 948 17.22 21.83 11.42
CA PHE A 948 18.56 21.30 11.09
C PHE A 948 19.65 21.72 12.08
N ASN A 949 19.68 22.97 12.52
CA ASN A 949 20.73 23.46 13.44
C ASN A 949 20.59 22.84 14.84
N CYS A 950 19.34 22.64 15.30
CA CYS A 950 19.07 22.00 16.56
C CYS A 950 19.42 20.50 16.49
N SER A 951 18.88 19.78 15.50
CA SER A 951 19.15 18.34 15.31
C SER A 951 20.63 18.05 15.03
N PHE A 952 21.34 18.97 14.37
CA PHE A 952 22.79 18.90 14.22
C PHE A 952 23.53 19.01 15.55
N GLY A 953 23.07 19.84 16.48
CA GLY A 953 23.62 19.92 17.84
C GLY A 953 23.43 18.61 18.62
N GLU A 954 22.24 18.01 18.55
CA GLU A 954 21.93 16.73 19.22
C GLU A 954 22.72 15.54 18.70
N LEU A 955 23.11 15.54 17.41
CA LEU A 955 23.91 14.47 16.81
C LEU A 955 25.27 14.24 17.51
N PHE A 956 25.77 15.23 18.25
CA PHE A 956 27.07 15.14 18.95
C PHE A 956 26.96 14.75 20.43
N CYS A 957 25.74 14.63 20.99
CA CYS A 957 25.52 14.12 22.34
C CYS A 957 24.82 12.76 22.28
N GLY A 958 25.42 11.73 22.90
CA GLY A 958 25.10 10.31 22.65
C GLY A 958 23.75 9.78 23.13
N GLN A 959 22.81 10.65 23.51
CA GLN A 959 21.47 10.29 23.99
C GLN A 959 20.48 10.47 22.84
N ARG A 960 19.97 9.36 22.28
CA ARG A 960 18.93 9.42 21.22
C ARG A 960 17.55 9.41 21.85
N PRO A 961 16.56 10.14 21.30
CA PRO A 961 15.19 10.02 21.73
C PRO A 961 14.62 8.62 21.50
N ASN A 962 13.63 8.25 22.31
CA ASN A 962 12.90 6.98 22.23
C ASN A 962 11.44 7.14 21.82
N ILE A 963 10.94 8.38 21.75
CA ILE A 963 9.61 8.75 21.27
C ILE A 963 9.73 9.61 20.00
N GLY A 964 8.66 9.71 19.22
CA GLY A 964 8.61 10.59 18.04
C GLY A 964 8.54 12.08 18.40
N ALA A 965 8.82 12.97 17.43
CA ALA A 965 8.66 14.41 17.64
C ALA A 965 7.19 14.79 17.86
N ASP A 966 6.27 14.23 17.07
CA ASP A 966 4.83 14.46 17.21
C ASP A 966 4.29 13.95 18.55
N GLU A 967 4.82 12.81 19.02
CA GLU A 967 4.50 12.25 20.34
C GLU A 967 4.98 13.18 21.47
N GLN A 968 6.17 13.79 21.34
CA GLN A 968 6.64 14.80 22.28
C GLN A 968 5.83 16.10 22.20
N HIS A 969 5.37 16.54 21.02
CA HIS A 969 4.51 17.72 20.87
C HIS A 969 3.16 17.50 21.56
N ALA A 970 2.52 16.35 21.33
CA ALA A 970 1.28 15.96 22.00
C ALA A 970 1.46 15.93 23.53
N ALA A 971 2.51 15.25 24.01
CA ALA A 971 2.82 15.20 25.45
C ALA A 971 3.12 16.58 26.04
N THR A 972 3.65 17.52 25.24
CA THR A 972 3.87 18.91 25.66
C THR A 972 2.54 19.63 25.84
N ILE A 973 1.63 19.54 24.86
CA ILE A 973 0.29 20.15 24.97
C ILE A 973 -0.49 19.56 26.15
N ASP A 974 -0.50 18.24 26.28
CA ASP A 974 -1.17 17.53 27.39
C ASP A 974 -0.64 17.93 28.76
N ALA A 975 0.64 18.31 28.86
CA ALA A 975 1.24 18.78 30.10
C ALA A 975 0.90 20.25 30.41
N ILE A 976 0.86 21.12 29.40
CA ILE A 976 0.71 22.56 29.61
C ILE A 976 -0.75 23.01 29.65
N LEU A 977 -1.64 22.44 28.84
CA LEU A 977 -3.00 22.97 28.66
C LEU A 977 -3.83 22.87 29.96
N PRO A 978 -3.95 21.71 30.63
CA PRO A 978 -4.69 21.63 31.89
C PRO A 978 -4.08 22.47 33.01
N TRP A 979 -2.77 22.72 32.93
CA TRP A 979 -2.07 23.57 33.89
C TRP A 979 -2.39 25.05 33.65
N LEU A 980 -2.42 25.49 32.39
CA LEU A 980 -2.79 26.85 31.99
C LEU A 980 -4.25 27.15 32.35
N GLU A 981 -5.18 26.24 32.04
CA GLU A 981 -6.60 26.37 32.40
C GLU A 981 -6.75 26.61 33.90
N ARG A 982 -6.04 25.85 34.75
CA ARG A 982 -6.10 26.02 36.20
C ARG A 982 -5.55 27.37 36.71
N VAL A 983 -4.61 27.98 35.98
CA VAL A 983 -3.79 29.10 36.47
C VAL A 983 -4.23 30.43 35.87
N LEU A 984 -4.78 30.44 34.66
CA LEU A 984 -5.11 31.62 33.90
C LEU A 984 -6.61 31.86 33.70
N GLU A 985 -7.43 30.81 33.85
CA GLU A 985 -8.90 30.83 33.82
C GLU A 985 -9.44 30.56 35.23
#